data_AF-A0A133ZG96-F1
#
_entry.id   AF-A0A133ZG96-F1
#
_cell.length_a   1.000
_cell.length_b   1.000
_cell.length_c   1.000
_cell.angle_alpha   90.00
_cell.angle_beta   90.00
_cell.angle_gamma   90.00
#
_symmetry.space_group_name_H-M   'P 1'
#
loop_
_entity.id
_entity.type
_entity.pdbx_description
1 polymer ?
#
loop_
_entity_poly.entity_id
_entity_poly.type
_entity_poly.pdbx_seq_one_letter_code
_entity_poly.pdbx_strand_id
1 'polypeptide(L)'
;MVVCAALSSSLVWNAQTAHAQTTELHPQAQSSATRDVLDKEPAGNIVKKEENDYSITYTRTKDVAVKNPFPSMISDEEIAKAFQHDSSIQKYFFTPDSNPAKQIEIARNNILQDEPGTYTMYTVVKNYSTSGLFNKLYAQGYQTRNGLILKDGSIYAGSKSTVTYTMHPYSFEFNGLKLANNATKQTKIELQSRDHYLYYKIIFSSRGTHIERLLTNYGDETNTGGQPFSFFYYDTTPQVSAQFHFVDDIAYRTQTHQNNADAPLKERGNTDEHPLLTEEDKQKGFVISALPHYAIRNLSDLGKPIATGLAHFMRNKNNDVKYTVLSFKDDPDAPKVENGRTTGVFRPTLEQLTSTRIPGYVYWDNDIDKPKGGAFQNNNDTRENPGNHYLSFAYEMKDGKPCKRFDTKHYYVTFRKVPTQIVVHQFKKDAATNTTTPLTTGSFDLYQRVGNNDVLIKKNVPLSKDFAKDTAPSFDSVVSAMKAPSALHKEGFYQAHEKLYLQPGSYFLRQTQAGEGTPQLADIPFTVSWQVKDGEKSDLVKEPSTLKIVEIDRDKLKPAPAPKPPAPAPAPEPSPAPSPKPDSDAPAPAPKPSIPPTPTPPASDFVPAPAPKRTTNDPARTADTPGTSAPQQAFHRTMPSADVLPHTSDALLTACIALTTASLVGSGVMIAVISLYIRKYQ
;
A
#
# COMPACT_ATOMS: atom_id res chain seq x y z
N MET A 1 -17.74 -26.45 -6.09
CA MET A 1 -17.81 -25.04 -6.50
C MET A 1 -18.58 -24.30 -5.42
N VAL A 2 -17.88 -23.85 -4.39
CA VAL A 2 -18.43 -23.11 -3.24
C VAL A 2 -17.65 -21.82 -3.21
N VAL A 3 -18.32 -20.73 -3.57
CA VAL A 3 -17.79 -19.36 -3.56
C VAL A 3 -17.80 -18.90 -2.10
N CYS A 4 -16.67 -19.00 -1.40
CA CYS A 4 -16.48 -18.33 -0.13
C CYS A 4 -16.23 -16.85 -0.41
N ALA A 5 -17.30 -16.07 -0.49
CA ALA A 5 -17.20 -14.62 -0.42
C ALA A 5 -16.78 -14.25 1.02
N ALA A 6 -15.53 -13.83 1.19
CA ALA A 6 -15.13 -13.06 2.36
C ALA A 6 -16.06 -11.85 2.47
N LEU A 7 -16.96 -11.87 3.46
CA LEU A 7 -17.81 -10.75 3.81
C LEU A 7 -16.89 -9.66 4.39
N SER A 8 -16.51 -8.69 3.56
CA SER A 8 -16.16 -7.35 4.00
C SER A 8 -17.42 -6.71 4.59
N SER A 9 -17.74 -7.07 5.83
CA SER A 9 -18.89 -6.51 6.53
C SER A 9 -18.61 -5.08 6.97
N SER A 10 -18.76 -4.14 6.04
CA SER A 10 -19.31 -2.81 6.35
C SER A 10 -20.84 -2.95 6.46
N LEU A 11 -21.27 -3.81 7.38
CA LEU A 11 -22.68 -3.99 7.75
C LEU A 11 -22.89 -3.23 9.06
N VAL A 12 -23.28 -1.96 8.93
CA VAL A 12 -24.15 -1.37 9.94
C VAL A 12 -25.45 -2.17 9.85
N TRP A 13 -25.70 -3.05 10.80
CA TRP A 13 -26.99 -3.70 10.95
C TRP A 13 -28.03 -2.62 11.25
N ASN A 14 -28.77 -2.20 10.22
CA ASN A 14 -30.10 -1.68 10.44
C ASN A 14 -30.94 -2.86 10.93
N ALA A 15 -31.48 -2.75 12.14
CA ALA A 15 -32.46 -3.68 12.67
C ALA A 15 -33.62 -3.79 11.66
N GLN A 16 -33.72 -4.92 10.97
CA GLN A 16 -34.93 -5.27 10.24
C GLN A 16 -36.02 -5.55 11.27
N THR A 17 -36.96 -4.62 11.37
CA THR A 17 -38.22 -4.75 12.10
C THR A 17 -39.02 -5.91 11.52
N ALA A 18 -39.12 -7.01 12.27
CA ALA A 18 -40.20 -7.96 12.06
C ALA A 18 -41.51 -7.29 12.49
N HIS A 19 -42.42 -7.08 11.54
CA HIS A 19 -43.79 -6.66 11.82
C HIS A 19 -44.49 -7.76 12.63
N ALA A 20 -44.56 -7.59 13.95
CA ALA A 20 -45.50 -8.33 14.77
C ALA A 20 -46.84 -7.59 14.74
N GLN A 21 -47.90 -8.32 14.41
CA GLN A 21 -49.28 -7.87 14.36
C GLN A 21 -49.71 -7.20 15.67
N THR A 22 -50.40 -6.08 15.52
CA THR A 22 -51.12 -5.34 16.55
C THR A 22 -52.02 -6.28 17.35
N THR A 23 -51.63 -6.53 18.61
CA THR A 23 -52.58 -6.94 19.64
C THR A 23 -52.68 -5.76 20.61
N GLU A 24 -53.87 -5.18 20.70
CA GLU A 24 -54.19 -4.03 21.55
C GLU A 24 -53.80 -4.32 23.01
N LEU A 25 -52.85 -3.55 23.54
CA LEU A 25 -52.58 -3.50 24.97
C LEU A 25 -53.44 -2.39 25.59
N HIS A 26 -54.31 -2.81 26.51
CA HIS A 26 -55.10 -1.95 27.37
C HIS A 26 -54.24 -0.89 28.10
N PRO A 27 -54.77 0.33 28.32
CA PRO A 27 -54.07 1.38 29.05
C PRO A 27 -54.05 1.03 30.54
N GLN A 28 -52.93 0.49 31.04
CA GLN A 28 -52.77 0.27 32.47
C GLN A 28 -52.18 1.52 33.13
N ALA A 29 -53.01 2.09 34.01
CA ALA A 29 -52.85 3.26 34.86
C ALA A 29 -51.42 3.66 35.21
N GLN A 30 -51.09 4.92 34.90
CA GLN A 30 -50.02 5.68 35.53
C GLN A 30 -50.27 5.77 37.05
N SER A 31 -49.56 4.94 37.81
CA SER A 31 -49.37 5.14 39.25
C SER A 31 -48.24 6.16 39.45
N SER A 32 -48.62 7.35 39.89
CA SER A 32 -47.78 8.47 40.32
C SER A 32 -47.01 8.18 41.62
N ALA A 33 -46.05 7.27 41.57
CA ALA A 33 -44.95 7.25 42.53
C ALA A 33 -43.75 7.86 41.81
N THR A 34 -43.33 9.05 42.22
CA THR A 34 -42.04 9.64 41.86
C THR A 34 -40.96 8.63 42.25
N ARG A 35 -40.52 7.79 41.30
CA ARG A 35 -39.37 6.91 41.50
C ARG A 35 -38.17 7.82 41.65
N ASP A 36 -37.56 7.87 42.83
CA ASP A 36 -36.35 8.65 43.06
C ASP A 36 -35.30 8.25 42.03
N VAL A 37 -35.01 9.17 41.10
CA VAL A 37 -33.93 8.98 40.12
C VAL A 37 -32.62 9.23 40.85
N LEU A 38 -31.83 8.17 41.01
CA LEU A 38 -30.59 8.21 41.78
C LEU A 38 -29.47 8.91 41.00
N ASP A 39 -28.54 9.57 41.69
CA ASP A 39 -27.39 10.20 41.02
C ASP A 39 -26.41 9.16 40.44
N LYS A 40 -26.35 7.96 41.02
CA LYS A 40 -25.56 6.81 40.55
C LYS A 40 -26.11 5.49 41.10
N GLU A 41 -25.69 4.38 40.50
CA GLU A 41 -25.96 3.02 40.98
C GLU A 41 -25.42 2.83 42.42
N PRO A 42 -26.26 2.39 43.39
CA PRO A 42 -25.81 2.14 44.74
C PRO A 42 -24.80 0.99 44.81
N ALA A 43 -23.71 1.15 45.57
CA ALA A 43 -22.67 0.14 45.68
C ALA A 43 -23.21 -1.23 46.14
N GLY A 44 -24.19 -1.25 47.06
CA GLY A 44 -24.82 -2.48 47.54
C GLY A 44 -25.75 -3.16 46.55
N ASN A 45 -26.09 -2.52 45.41
CA ASN A 45 -26.95 -3.10 44.39
C ASN A 45 -26.18 -3.96 43.38
N ILE A 46 -24.85 -3.84 43.34
CA ILE A 46 -23.96 -4.65 42.49
C ILE A 46 -23.13 -5.57 43.39
N VAL A 47 -23.50 -6.84 43.47
CA VAL A 47 -22.89 -7.82 44.37
C VAL A 47 -21.99 -8.76 43.57
N LYS A 48 -20.73 -8.92 43.99
CA LYS A 48 -19.81 -9.87 43.38
C LYS A 48 -20.32 -11.30 43.61
N LYS A 49 -20.52 -12.04 42.52
CA LYS A 49 -20.98 -13.44 42.54
C LYS A 49 -19.81 -14.41 42.48
N GLU A 50 -18.88 -14.19 41.55
CA GLU A 50 -17.73 -15.06 41.31
C GLU A 50 -16.58 -14.30 40.64
N GLU A 51 -15.39 -14.88 40.69
CA GLU A 51 -14.21 -14.42 39.96
C GLU A 51 -13.38 -15.64 39.52
N ASN A 52 -12.94 -15.62 38.27
CA ASN A 52 -11.98 -16.58 37.72
C ASN A 52 -10.80 -15.83 37.10
N ASP A 53 -9.91 -16.53 36.40
CA ASP A 53 -8.70 -15.92 35.82
C ASP A 53 -9.00 -14.87 34.75
N TYR A 54 -10.18 -14.95 34.13
CA TYR A 54 -10.54 -14.13 32.96
C TYR A 54 -11.59 -13.07 33.25
N SER A 55 -12.39 -13.22 34.30
CA SER A 55 -13.57 -12.39 34.55
C SER A 55 -13.94 -12.27 36.02
N ILE A 56 -14.59 -11.16 36.33
CA ILE A 56 -15.31 -10.92 37.58
C ILE A 56 -16.78 -10.78 37.23
N THR A 57 -17.63 -11.64 37.80
CA THR A 57 -19.08 -11.60 37.59
C THR A 57 -19.76 -10.98 38.79
N TYR A 58 -20.61 -10.00 38.52
CA TYR A 58 -21.49 -9.35 39.48
C TYR A 58 -22.95 -9.67 39.17
N THR A 59 -23.81 -9.55 40.17
CA THR A 59 -25.27 -9.57 40.03
C THR A 59 -25.82 -8.20 40.42
N ARG A 60 -26.61 -7.59 39.53
CA ARG A 60 -27.43 -6.41 39.85
C ARG A 60 -28.72 -6.87 40.49
N THR A 61 -28.92 -6.55 41.77
CA THR A 61 -30.03 -7.13 42.55
C THR A 61 -31.39 -6.49 42.27
N LYS A 62 -31.40 -5.20 41.88
CA LYS A 62 -32.61 -4.43 41.57
C LYS A 62 -32.36 -3.52 40.38
N ASP A 63 -33.37 -3.32 39.55
CA ASP A 63 -33.32 -2.24 38.56
C ASP A 63 -33.71 -0.91 39.20
N VAL A 64 -32.82 0.08 39.06
CA VAL A 64 -32.99 1.44 39.58
C VAL A 64 -32.82 2.46 38.46
N ALA A 65 -33.60 3.53 38.53
CA ALA A 65 -33.45 4.69 37.67
C ALA A 65 -32.23 5.50 38.12
N VAL A 66 -31.33 5.82 37.18
CA VAL A 66 -30.13 6.61 37.44
C VAL A 66 -30.10 7.81 36.49
N LYS A 67 -29.76 9.00 37.02
CA LYS A 67 -29.54 10.21 36.22
C LYS A 67 -28.39 9.96 35.26
N ASN A 68 -28.45 10.56 34.07
CA ASN A 68 -27.37 10.47 33.11
C ASN A 68 -26.04 10.92 33.77
N PRO A 69 -25.03 10.03 33.88
CA PRO A 69 -23.79 10.34 34.61
C PRO A 69 -22.79 11.11 33.75
N PHE A 70 -23.06 11.34 32.46
CA PHE A 70 -22.18 12.07 31.54
C PHE A 70 -22.95 12.99 30.55
N PRO A 71 -23.81 13.89 31.04
CA PRO A 71 -24.69 14.72 30.21
C PRO A 71 -23.93 15.70 29.32
N SER A 72 -22.68 16.04 29.68
CA SER A 72 -21.78 16.88 28.86
C SER A 72 -21.22 16.16 27.63
N MET A 73 -21.25 14.82 27.61
CA MET A 73 -20.75 14.01 26.49
C MET A 73 -21.90 13.53 25.61
N ILE A 74 -22.98 13.04 26.23
CA ILE A 74 -24.22 12.63 25.59
C ILE A 74 -25.35 13.26 26.39
N SER A 75 -25.98 14.29 25.85
CA SER A 75 -27.08 15.01 26.51
C SER A 75 -28.38 14.20 26.54
N ASP A 76 -29.29 14.54 27.44
CA ASP A 76 -30.60 13.88 27.53
C ASP A 76 -31.45 14.15 26.28
N GLU A 77 -31.31 15.33 25.66
CA GLU A 77 -31.94 15.64 24.38
C GLU A 77 -31.42 14.75 23.24
N GLU A 78 -30.10 14.49 23.20
CA GLU A 78 -29.50 13.57 22.22
C GLU A 78 -29.99 12.13 22.42
N ILE A 79 -30.11 11.67 23.67
CA ILE A 79 -30.66 10.35 24.00
C ILE A 79 -32.10 10.26 23.54
N ALA A 80 -32.94 11.23 23.91
CA ALA A 80 -34.35 11.26 23.55
C ALA A 80 -34.56 11.26 22.03
N LYS A 81 -33.73 12.00 21.29
CA LYS A 81 -33.76 12.04 19.83
C LYS A 81 -33.31 10.73 19.20
N ALA A 82 -32.16 10.17 19.63
CA ALA A 82 -31.65 8.91 19.10
C ALA A 82 -32.66 7.78 19.31
N PHE A 83 -33.27 7.70 20.50
CA PHE A 83 -34.16 6.60 20.85
C PHE A 83 -35.54 6.64 20.19
N GLN A 84 -35.82 7.62 19.32
CA GLN A 84 -36.96 7.58 18.41
C GLN A 84 -36.80 6.52 17.31
N HIS A 85 -35.56 6.18 16.95
CA HIS A 85 -35.24 5.28 15.85
C HIS A 85 -34.21 4.22 16.23
N ASP A 86 -33.29 4.56 17.14
CA ASP A 86 -32.21 3.70 17.59
C ASP A 86 -32.49 3.14 18.98
N SER A 87 -31.65 2.18 19.36
CA SER A 87 -31.80 1.41 20.58
C SER A 87 -30.57 1.54 21.49
N SER A 88 -29.60 2.34 21.05
CA SER A 88 -28.41 2.75 21.78
C SER A 88 -27.78 3.98 21.12
N ILE A 89 -26.92 4.69 21.86
CA ILE A 89 -26.08 5.78 21.34
C ILE A 89 -24.66 5.64 21.91
N GLN A 90 -23.65 5.77 21.06
CA GLN A 90 -22.24 5.68 21.44
C GLN A 90 -21.48 6.93 21.01
N LYS A 91 -20.51 7.36 21.83
CA LYS A 91 -19.48 8.32 21.43
C LYS A 91 -18.11 7.84 21.91
N TYR A 92 -17.15 7.83 20.99
CA TYR A 92 -15.78 7.42 21.23
C TYR A 92 -14.87 8.63 21.12
N PHE A 93 -13.89 8.71 22.01
CA PHE A 93 -13.01 9.85 22.13
C PHE A 93 -11.57 9.39 22.35
N PHE A 94 -10.62 10.15 21.82
CA PHE A 94 -9.20 9.98 22.09
C PHE A 94 -8.60 11.29 22.61
N THR A 95 -7.82 11.19 23.68
CA THR A 95 -7.10 12.32 24.27
C THR A 95 -5.60 12.02 24.21
N PRO A 96 -4.83 12.69 23.34
CA PRO A 96 -3.37 12.55 23.29
C PRO A 96 -2.71 12.93 24.62
N ASP A 97 -1.68 12.20 25.02
CA ASP A 97 -0.86 12.55 26.20
C ASP A 97 -0.09 13.88 25.97
N SER A 98 0.17 14.22 24.71
CA SER A 98 0.87 15.43 24.26
C SER A 98 0.04 16.72 24.42
N ASN A 99 -1.28 16.63 24.54
CA ASN A 99 -2.18 17.78 24.65
C ASN A 99 -3.38 17.50 25.58
N PRO A 100 -3.19 17.59 26.91
CA PRO A 100 -4.25 17.29 27.86
C PRO A 100 -5.34 18.39 28.00
N ALA A 101 -5.19 19.56 27.35
CA ALA A 101 -5.91 20.77 27.74
C ALA A 101 -7.07 21.26 26.81
N LYS A 102 -7.34 20.65 25.64
CA LYS A 102 -8.49 20.89 24.70
C LYS A 102 -8.16 20.16 23.38
N GLN A 103 -9.02 19.47 22.63
CA GLN A 103 -10.45 19.19 22.62
C GLN A 103 -10.65 17.67 22.74
N ILE A 104 -11.77 17.23 23.30
CA ILE A 104 -12.17 15.83 23.18
C ILE A 104 -12.53 15.60 21.70
N GLU A 105 -11.58 15.12 20.90
CA GLU A 105 -11.86 14.77 19.52
C GLU A 105 -12.72 13.52 19.51
N ILE A 106 -13.90 13.61 18.88
CA ILE A 106 -14.64 12.41 18.54
C ILE A 106 -13.69 11.57 17.69
N ALA A 107 -13.39 10.35 18.15
CA ALA A 107 -12.62 9.39 17.40
C ALA A 107 -13.48 8.89 16.22
N ARG A 108 -13.71 9.79 15.27
CA ARG A 108 -14.46 9.52 14.04
C ARG A 108 -13.59 8.64 13.15
N ASN A 109 -14.25 7.82 12.34
CA ASN A 109 -13.66 7.06 11.23
C ASN A 109 -12.84 5.83 11.59
N ASN A 110 -12.84 5.36 12.85
CA ASN A 110 -12.14 4.11 13.21
C ASN A 110 -10.66 4.09 12.79
N ILE A 111 -10.02 5.27 12.82
CA ILE A 111 -8.62 5.46 12.42
C ILE A 111 -7.76 5.29 13.67
N LEU A 112 -6.73 4.47 13.55
CA LEU A 112 -5.78 4.23 14.62
C LEU A 112 -4.87 5.45 14.82
N GLN A 113 -4.83 5.95 16.06
CA GLN A 113 -3.99 7.07 16.46
C GLN A 113 -2.56 6.58 16.72
N ASP A 114 -1.58 7.21 16.06
CA ASP A 114 -0.15 6.84 16.11
C ASP A 114 0.60 7.67 17.18
N GLU A 115 -0.04 7.88 18.34
CA GLU A 115 0.57 8.56 19.49
C GLU A 115 0.00 8.03 20.82
N PRO A 116 0.76 8.13 21.93
CA PRO A 116 0.26 7.78 23.25
C PRO A 116 -0.95 8.65 23.64
N GLY A 117 -1.93 8.05 24.29
CA GLY A 117 -3.12 8.77 24.74
C GLY A 117 -4.16 7.87 25.38
N THR A 118 -5.30 8.45 25.74
CA THR A 118 -6.39 7.76 26.43
C THR A 118 -7.64 7.73 25.58
N TYR A 119 -8.21 6.54 25.38
CA TYR A 119 -9.52 6.38 24.77
C TYR A 119 -10.60 6.37 25.85
N THR A 120 -11.69 7.08 25.59
CA THR A 120 -12.90 7.06 26.43
C THR A 120 -14.11 6.77 25.58
N MET A 121 -14.92 5.81 26.00
CA MET A 121 -16.12 5.36 25.30
C MET A 121 -17.31 5.60 26.22
N TYR A 122 -18.27 6.38 25.74
CA TYR A 122 -19.55 6.59 26.41
C TYR A 122 -20.63 5.87 25.63
N THR A 123 -21.49 5.13 26.31
CA THR A 123 -22.60 4.41 25.67
C THR A 123 -23.84 4.49 26.54
N VAL A 124 -24.97 4.80 25.92
CA VAL A 124 -26.29 4.70 26.54
C VAL A 124 -27.08 3.64 25.79
N VAL A 125 -27.61 2.67 26.53
CA VAL A 125 -28.46 1.61 25.99
C VAL A 125 -29.89 1.89 26.39
N LYS A 126 -30.80 1.83 25.42
CA LYS A 126 -32.23 2.00 25.65
C LYS A 126 -32.73 0.93 26.62
N ASN A 127 -33.75 1.27 27.39
CA ASN A 127 -34.46 0.30 28.19
C ASN A 127 -35.21 -0.68 27.28
N TYR A 128 -35.10 -1.97 27.58
CA TYR A 128 -35.89 -3.01 26.92
C TYR A 128 -36.56 -3.82 28.01
N SER A 129 -37.70 -3.33 28.46
CA SER A 129 -38.56 -4.12 29.33
C SER A 129 -39.56 -4.85 28.45
N THR A 130 -39.34 -6.15 28.21
CA THR A 130 -40.44 -6.99 27.71
C THR A 130 -40.54 -8.35 28.40
N SER A 131 -39.58 -8.77 29.23
CA SER A 131 -39.73 -9.91 30.13
C SER A 131 -38.63 -9.91 31.19
N GLY A 132 -38.92 -10.35 32.41
CA GLY A 132 -37.95 -10.51 33.51
C GLY A 132 -36.95 -11.65 33.26
N LEU A 133 -36.40 -11.72 32.05
CA LEU A 133 -35.44 -12.72 31.62
C LEU A 133 -34.01 -12.22 31.86
N PHE A 134 -33.19 -13.16 32.29
CA PHE A 134 -31.77 -12.96 32.57
C PHE A 134 -31.02 -12.42 31.36
N ASN A 135 -30.29 -11.32 31.56
CA ASN A 135 -29.33 -10.78 30.59
C ASN A 135 -27.97 -10.61 31.28
N LYS A 136 -26.92 -11.10 30.64
CA LYS A 136 -25.54 -10.90 31.11
C LYS A 136 -24.87 -9.90 30.19
N LEU A 137 -24.46 -8.76 30.75
CA LEU A 137 -23.61 -7.81 30.06
C LEU A 137 -22.15 -8.04 30.42
N TYR A 138 -21.26 -7.60 29.56
CA TYR A 138 -19.83 -7.57 29.81
C TYR A 138 -19.19 -6.28 29.30
N ALA A 139 -18.11 -5.90 29.97
CA ALA A 139 -17.16 -4.90 29.53
C ALA A 139 -15.75 -5.46 29.68
N GLN A 140 -14.86 -5.04 28.80
CA GLN A 140 -13.45 -5.44 28.84
C GLN A 140 -12.56 -4.35 28.30
N GLY A 141 -11.26 -4.55 28.50
CA GLY A 141 -10.26 -3.70 27.89
C GLY A 141 -10.10 -3.98 26.40
N TYR A 142 -9.19 -3.23 25.81
CA TYR A 142 -8.89 -3.36 24.40
C TYR A 142 -7.83 -4.43 24.16
N GLN A 143 -7.89 -5.02 22.98
CA GLN A 143 -6.91 -5.93 22.43
C GLN A 143 -6.10 -5.18 21.39
N THR A 144 -4.77 -5.22 21.48
CA THR A 144 -3.91 -4.88 20.34
C THR A 144 -3.59 -6.12 19.54
N ARG A 145 -3.50 -5.96 18.23
CA ARG A 145 -3.00 -7.00 17.33
C ARG A 145 -1.82 -6.42 16.56
N ASN A 146 -0.64 -6.90 16.90
CA ASN A 146 0.61 -6.43 16.31
C ASN A 146 1.33 -7.64 15.73
N GLY A 147 1.91 -7.49 14.55
CA GLY A 147 2.74 -8.54 14.00
C GLY A 147 4.22 -8.25 14.00
N LEU A 148 4.95 -9.24 13.50
CA LEU A 148 6.41 -9.20 13.44
C LEU A 148 6.88 -8.24 12.34
N ILE A 149 7.83 -7.39 12.70
CA ILE A 149 8.47 -6.39 11.84
C ILE A 149 9.91 -6.84 11.58
N LEU A 150 10.32 -6.76 10.32
CA LEU A 150 11.67 -7.11 9.86
C LEU A 150 12.62 -5.92 9.97
N LYS A 151 13.92 -6.20 9.86
CA LYS A 151 14.99 -5.19 10.03
C LYS A 151 14.95 -4.06 9.01
N ASP A 152 14.37 -4.31 7.83
CA ASP A 152 14.19 -3.35 6.74
C ASP A 152 12.82 -2.63 6.79
N GLY A 153 11.99 -2.97 7.79
CA GLY A 153 10.66 -2.38 7.99
C GLY A 153 9.54 -3.13 7.28
N SER A 154 9.86 -4.20 6.56
CA SER A 154 8.87 -5.13 6.00
C SER A 154 8.10 -5.82 7.12
N ILE A 155 6.88 -6.28 6.84
CA ILE A 155 6.02 -6.95 7.83
C ILE A 155 5.61 -8.34 7.35
N TYR A 156 5.34 -9.25 8.28
CA TYR A 156 4.74 -10.53 7.91
C TYR A 156 3.24 -10.40 7.70
N ALA A 157 2.72 -11.13 6.71
CA ALA A 157 1.28 -11.37 6.58
C ALA A 157 0.74 -12.06 7.84
N GLY A 158 -0.51 -11.74 8.18
CA GLY A 158 -1.13 -12.14 9.44
C GLY A 158 -1.39 -13.64 9.57
N SER A 159 -0.80 -14.23 10.60
CA SER A 159 -0.97 -15.64 10.96
C SER A 159 -0.89 -15.82 12.48
N LYS A 160 -1.17 -17.04 12.96
CA LYS A 160 -1.01 -17.40 14.38
C LYS A 160 0.44 -17.26 14.88
N SER A 161 1.43 -17.46 14.00
CA SER A 161 2.87 -17.35 14.34
C SER A 161 3.39 -15.93 14.21
N THR A 162 2.75 -15.07 13.42
CA THR A 162 3.27 -13.73 13.11
C THR A 162 2.51 -12.61 13.78
N VAL A 163 1.33 -12.85 14.34
CA VAL A 163 0.49 -11.83 15.00
C VAL A 163 0.21 -12.19 16.45
N THR A 164 0.57 -11.29 17.37
CA THR A 164 0.30 -11.41 18.80
C THR A 164 -0.93 -10.60 19.17
N TYR A 165 -1.81 -11.21 19.96
CA TYR A 165 -2.96 -10.54 20.57
C TYR A 165 -2.63 -10.25 22.03
N THR A 166 -2.73 -8.98 22.42
CA THR A 166 -2.44 -8.56 23.80
C THR A 166 -3.64 -7.84 24.36
N MET A 167 -4.18 -8.35 25.46
CA MET A 167 -5.22 -7.66 26.23
C MET A 167 -4.58 -6.62 27.11
N HIS A 168 -5.14 -5.41 27.10
CA HIS A 168 -4.67 -4.29 27.91
C HIS A 168 -5.68 -3.94 29.01
N PRO A 169 -5.21 -3.38 30.12
CA PRO A 169 -6.08 -2.98 31.22
C PRO A 169 -7.09 -1.90 30.82
N TYR A 170 -8.19 -1.81 31.58
CA TYR A 170 -9.23 -0.80 31.40
C TYR A 170 -9.86 -0.39 32.71
N SER A 171 -10.56 0.73 32.70
CA SER A 171 -11.50 1.13 33.74
C SER A 171 -12.91 1.11 33.19
N PHE A 172 -13.87 0.75 34.04
CA PHE A 172 -15.27 0.67 33.66
C PHE A 172 -16.17 1.23 34.76
N GLU A 173 -17.06 2.15 34.35
CA GLU A 173 -18.15 2.66 35.16
C GLU A 173 -19.48 2.21 34.53
N PHE A 174 -20.33 1.62 35.35
CA PHE A 174 -21.70 1.22 35.02
C PHE A 174 -22.66 2.09 35.84
N ASN A 175 -23.55 2.82 35.18
CA ASN A 175 -24.54 3.70 35.82
C ASN A 175 -23.90 4.65 36.86
N GLY A 176 -22.74 5.22 36.53
CA GLY A 176 -21.99 6.13 37.42
C GLY A 176 -21.25 5.45 38.59
N LEU A 177 -21.33 4.13 38.73
CA LEU A 177 -20.57 3.35 39.70
C LEU A 177 -19.35 2.72 39.03
N LYS A 178 -18.16 3.01 39.56
CA LYS A 178 -16.91 2.41 39.11
C LYS A 178 -16.83 0.95 39.56
N LEU A 179 -16.83 0.02 38.61
CA LEU A 179 -16.74 -1.42 38.87
C LEU A 179 -15.35 -1.99 38.57
N ALA A 180 -14.62 -1.37 37.64
CA ALA A 180 -13.27 -1.78 37.30
C ALA A 180 -12.32 -0.57 37.31
N ASN A 181 -11.11 -0.77 37.82
CA ASN A 181 -10.03 0.21 37.81
C ASN A 181 -8.74 -0.47 37.35
N ASN A 182 -8.24 -0.08 36.17
CA ASN A 182 -7.04 -0.69 35.58
C ASN A 182 -7.08 -2.24 35.61
N ALA A 183 -8.26 -2.81 35.33
CA ALA A 183 -8.53 -4.23 35.42
C ALA A 183 -8.08 -4.96 34.15
N THR A 184 -7.54 -6.16 34.30
CA THR A 184 -7.21 -7.06 33.17
C THR A 184 -8.29 -8.12 32.93
N LYS A 185 -9.15 -8.37 33.94
CA LYS A 185 -10.28 -9.30 33.86
C LYS A 185 -11.51 -8.60 33.28
N GLN A 186 -12.29 -9.32 32.49
CA GLN A 186 -13.58 -8.84 32.00
C GLN A 186 -14.54 -8.60 33.18
N THR A 187 -15.31 -7.53 33.13
CA THR A 187 -16.37 -7.24 34.10
C THR A 187 -17.68 -7.73 33.52
N LYS A 188 -18.36 -8.65 34.21
CA LYS A 188 -19.67 -9.16 33.80
C LYS A 188 -20.73 -8.75 34.81
N ILE A 189 -21.91 -8.38 34.34
CA ILE A 189 -23.05 -8.03 35.23
C ILE A 189 -24.28 -8.81 34.77
N GLU A 190 -24.76 -9.66 35.66
CA GLU A 190 -26.03 -10.36 35.54
C GLU A 190 -27.16 -9.40 35.94
N LEU A 191 -28.09 -9.19 35.02
CA LEU A 191 -29.24 -8.31 35.17
C LEU A 191 -30.53 -9.14 35.19
N GLN A 192 -31.41 -8.80 36.12
CA GLN A 192 -32.75 -9.43 36.24
C GLN A 192 -33.83 -8.65 35.47
N SER A 193 -33.64 -7.34 35.25
CA SER A 193 -34.47 -6.50 34.37
C SER A 193 -33.67 -5.31 33.79
N ARG A 194 -34.27 -4.65 32.79
CA ARG A 194 -33.74 -3.47 32.06
C ARG A 194 -34.84 -2.45 31.77
N ASP A 195 -35.51 -2.02 32.83
CA ASP A 195 -36.60 -1.05 32.82
C ASP A 195 -36.10 0.40 32.65
N HIS A 196 -34.84 0.66 33.02
CA HIS A 196 -34.20 1.96 32.90
C HIS A 196 -32.99 1.94 31.94
N TYR A 197 -32.56 3.11 31.50
CA TYR A 197 -31.36 3.24 30.66
C TYR A 197 -30.13 2.71 31.39
N LEU A 198 -29.22 2.13 30.59
CA LEU A 198 -27.91 1.69 31.08
C LEU A 198 -26.84 2.61 30.51
N TYR A 199 -25.96 3.08 31.39
CA TYR A 199 -24.87 4.00 31.06
C TYR A 199 -23.53 3.31 31.25
N TYR A 200 -22.74 3.23 30.19
CA TYR A 200 -21.41 2.64 30.19
C TYR A 200 -20.37 3.72 29.94
N LYS A 201 -19.29 3.68 30.72
CA LYS A 201 -18.08 4.45 30.45
C LYS A 201 -16.88 3.53 30.55
N ILE A 202 -16.20 3.32 29.43
CA ILE A 202 -14.98 2.51 29.34
C ILE A 202 -13.80 3.45 29.05
N ILE A 203 -12.71 3.27 29.78
CA ILE A 203 -11.49 4.08 29.64
C ILE A 203 -10.29 3.15 29.53
N PHE A 204 -9.40 3.40 28.58
CA PHE A 204 -8.11 2.71 28.49
C PHE A 204 -7.02 3.61 27.90
N SER A 205 -5.79 3.42 28.37
CA SER A 205 -4.61 4.14 27.86
C SER A 205 -3.90 3.31 26.80
N SER A 206 -3.59 3.93 25.67
CA SER A 206 -2.81 3.37 24.58
C SER A 206 -1.41 3.99 24.59
N ARG A 207 -0.39 3.16 24.36
CA ARG A 207 0.98 3.66 24.15
C ARG A 207 1.21 4.23 22.75
N GLY A 208 0.26 4.07 21.83
CA GLY A 208 0.28 4.65 20.48
C GLY A 208 1.27 4.03 19.50
N THR A 209 2.50 3.79 19.94
CA THR A 209 3.60 3.37 19.08
C THR A 209 3.42 1.93 18.58
N HIS A 210 3.44 1.75 17.25
CA HIS A 210 3.47 0.44 16.56
C HIS A 210 2.27 -0.46 16.84
N ILE A 211 1.14 0.13 17.26
CA ILE A 211 -0.13 -0.60 17.24
C ILE A 211 -0.55 -0.74 15.78
N GLU A 212 -0.97 -1.93 15.38
CA GLU A 212 -1.40 -2.22 14.00
C GLU A 212 -2.90 -2.51 13.90
N ARG A 213 -3.55 -2.73 15.05
CA ARG A 213 -5.01 -2.75 15.22
C ARG A 213 -5.34 -2.71 16.70
N LEU A 214 -6.38 -1.97 17.06
CA LEU A 214 -6.95 -1.95 18.40
C LEU A 214 -8.43 -2.32 18.30
N LEU A 215 -8.85 -3.30 19.08
CA LEU A 215 -10.22 -3.80 19.09
C LEU A 215 -10.71 -3.94 20.53
N THR A 216 -11.87 -3.38 20.84
CA THR A 216 -12.58 -3.65 22.09
C THR A 216 -14.03 -4.01 21.80
N ASN A 217 -14.57 -4.94 22.59
CA ASN A 217 -15.95 -5.41 22.49
C ASN A 217 -16.61 -5.31 23.86
N TYR A 218 -17.90 -4.98 23.91
CA TYR A 218 -18.67 -4.84 25.15
C TYR A 218 -20.17 -4.87 24.85
N GLY A 219 -20.99 -4.87 25.90
CA GLY A 219 -22.45 -4.93 25.78
C GLY A 219 -22.98 -6.29 26.22
N ASP A 220 -23.95 -6.83 25.51
CA ASP A 220 -24.60 -8.08 25.88
C ASP A 220 -23.70 -9.28 25.53
N GLU A 221 -23.48 -10.16 26.51
CA GLU A 221 -22.79 -11.44 26.33
C GLU A 221 -23.79 -12.53 25.91
N THR A 222 -24.96 -12.54 26.54
CA THR A 222 -26.04 -13.49 26.27
C THR A 222 -27.40 -12.82 26.41
N ASN A 223 -28.34 -13.16 25.53
CA ASN A 223 -29.78 -12.87 25.70
C ASN A 223 -30.59 -14.18 25.75
N THR A 224 -31.80 -14.10 26.31
CA THR A 224 -32.75 -15.21 26.33
C THR A 224 -34.03 -14.79 25.62
N GLY A 225 -34.69 -15.67 24.87
CA GLY A 225 -36.07 -15.47 24.40
C GLY A 225 -36.27 -14.40 23.31
N GLY A 226 -35.30 -14.23 22.39
CA GLY A 226 -35.46 -13.31 21.24
C GLY A 226 -35.41 -11.82 21.59
N GLN A 227 -34.95 -11.49 22.82
CA GLN A 227 -34.82 -10.11 23.29
C GLN A 227 -33.78 -9.32 22.47
N PRO A 228 -33.95 -7.99 22.31
CA PRO A 228 -32.95 -7.15 21.67
C PRO A 228 -31.56 -7.33 22.29
N PHE A 229 -30.56 -7.56 21.43
CA PHE A 229 -29.18 -7.82 21.81
C PHE A 229 -28.33 -6.60 21.50
N SER A 230 -27.74 -5.99 22.53
CA SER A 230 -26.92 -4.78 22.38
C SER A 230 -25.44 -5.12 22.48
N PHE A 231 -24.81 -5.47 21.35
CA PHE A 231 -23.37 -5.73 21.26
C PHE A 231 -22.66 -4.60 20.53
N PHE A 232 -21.56 -4.15 21.12
CA PHE A 232 -20.78 -3.02 20.63
C PHE A 232 -19.34 -3.43 20.44
N TYR A 233 -18.70 -2.88 19.42
CA TYR A 233 -17.28 -2.98 19.23
C TYR A 233 -16.72 -1.65 18.76
N TYR A 234 -15.46 -1.41 19.11
CA TYR A 234 -14.68 -0.29 18.59
C TYR A 234 -13.38 -0.86 18.05
N ASP A 235 -13.20 -0.73 16.74
CA ASP A 235 -12.11 -1.33 15.97
C ASP A 235 -11.40 -0.24 15.21
N THR A 236 -10.15 0.05 15.56
CA THR A 236 -9.34 1.06 14.89
C THR A 236 -8.13 0.43 14.22
N THR A 237 -7.89 0.81 12.96
CA THR A 237 -6.82 0.26 12.14
C THR A 237 -6.10 1.36 11.36
N PRO A 238 -4.89 1.08 10.83
CA PRO A 238 -4.26 1.92 9.83
C PRO A 238 -5.18 2.11 8.61
N GLN A 239 -5.12 3.32 8.04
CA GLN A 239 -5.67 3.60 6.72
C GLN A 239 -4.55 3.65 5.70
N VAL A 240 -4.58 2.73 4.75
CA VAL A 240 -3.53 2.50 3.76
C VAL A 240 -4.00 2.87 2.35
N SER A 241 -3.06 3.20 1.48
CA SER A 241 -3.33 3.56 0.08
C SER A 241 -2.16 3.24 -0.85
N ALA A 242 -2.35 3.46 -2.15
CA ALA A 242 -1.30 3.44 -3.15
C ALA A 242 -1.39 4.64 -4.10
N GLN A 243 -0.25 5.05 -4.63
CA GLN A 243 -0.10 6.02 -5.71
C GLN A 243 0.59 5.38 -6.91
N PHE A 244 0.03 5.61 -8.09
CA PHE A 244 0.54 5.16 -9.37
C PHE A 244 1.08 6.36 -10.14
N HIS A 245 2.39 6.39 -10.29
CA HIS A 245 3.17 7.42 -10.97
C HIS A 245 3.34 7.06 -12.44
N PHE A 246 3.31 8.06 -13.32
CA PHE A 246 3.50 7.88 -14.76
C PHE A 246 4.83 8.48 -15.15
N VAL A 247 5.81 7.68 -15.56
CA VAL A 247 7.20 8.15 -15.70
C VAL A 247 7.85 7.73 -17.01
N ASP A 248 8.95 8.39 -17.39
CA ASP A 248 9.78 7.95 -18.51
C ASP A 248 10.52 6.65 -18.15
N ASP A 249 10.42 5.63 -19.00
CA ASP A 249 10.98 4.29 -18.77
C ASP A 249 12.51 4.29 -18.69
N ILE A 250 13.19 5.11 -19.49
CA ILE A 250 14.66 5.18 -19.47
C ILE A 250 15.12 5.84 -18.17
N ALA A 251 14.44 6.90 -17.75
CA ALA A 251 14.71 7.54 -16.46
C ALA A 251 14.46 6.59 -15.28
N TYR A 252 13.33 5.87 -15.30
CA TYR A 252 12.99 4.87 -14.28
C TYR A 252 14.07 3.78 -14.19
N ARG A 253 14.41 3.15 -15.32
CA ARG A 253 15.41 2.06 -15.37
C ARG A 253 16.77 2.51 -14.88
N THR A 254 17.19 3.72 -15.24
CA THR A 254 18.44 4.32 -14.77
C THR A 254 18.44 4.47 -13.24
N GLN A 255 17.34 5.00 -12.70
CA GLN A 255 17.19 5.27 -11.27
C GLN A 255 17.06 3.98 -10.42
N THR A 256 16.55 2.89 -11.01
CA THR A 256 16.43 1.58 -10.35
C THR A 256 17.52 0.58 -10.74
N HIS A 257 18.54 1.01 -11.51
CA HIS A 257 19.61 0.15 -12.04
C HIS A 257 19.11 -1.07 -12.86
N GLN A 258 17.96 -0.94 -13.54
CA GLN A 258 17.37 -1.96 -14.41
C GLN A 258 17.73 -1.68 -15.89
N ASN A 259 19.04 -1.63 -16.17
CA ASN A 259 19.60 -1.07 -17.41
C ASN A 259 19.32 -1.89 -18.70
N ASN A 260 18.79 -3.11 -18.60
CA ASN A 260 18.36 -3.84 -19.79
C ASN A 260 17.02 -3.26 -20.26
N ALA A 261 17.05 -2.51 -21.36
CA ALA A 261 15.87 -1.83 -21.90
C ALA A 261 14.76 -2.78 -22.38
N ASP A 262 15.08 -4.02 -22.74
CA ASP A 262 14.10 -4.97 -23.29
C ASP A 262 13.62 -5.98 -22.26
N ALA A 263 14.22 -6.00 -21.06
CA ALA A 263 13.75 -6.87 -19.98
C ALA A 263 12.45 -6.31 -19.36
N PRO A 264 11.49 -7.19 -19.00
CA PRO A 264 10.38 -6.81 -18.16
C PRO A 264 10.87 -6.16 -16.86
N LEU A 265 10.20 -5.12 -16.40
CA LEU A 265 10.45 -4.53 -15.10
C LEU A 265 10.13 -5.55 -14.01
N LYS A 266 10.99 -5.56 -12.99
CA LYS A 266 10.73 -6.34 -11.79
C LYS A 266 9.60 -5.72 -11.00
N GLU A 267 8.78 -6.57 -10.40
CA GLU A 267 7.79 -6.14 -9.42
C GLU A 267 8.47 -5.52 -8.20
N ARG A 268 7.91 -4.43 -7.72
CA ARG A 268 8.59 -3.56 -6.76
C ARG A 268 8.77 -4.18 -5.39
N GLY A 269 7.82 -5.00 -4.96
CA GLY A 269 7.82 -5.67 -3.67
C GLY A 269 8.38 -7.08 -3.68
N ASN A 270 8.81 -7.61 -4.85
CA ASN A 270 9.23 -9.00 -5.12
C ASN A 270 9.47 -9.86 -3.87
N THR A 271 8.42 -10.59 -3.46
CA THR A 271 8.34 -11.26 -2.14
C THR A 271 9.04 -12.60 -2.07
N ASP A 272 9.35 -13.20 -3.21
CA ASP A 272 9.86 -14.56 -3.28
C ASP A 272 11.39 -14.61 -3.11
N GLU A 273 12.06 -13.45 -3.19
CA GLU A 273 13.52 -13.32 -3.11
C GLU A 273 13.96 -12.30 -2.06
N HIS A 274 13.19 -12.10 -0.98
CA HIS A 274 13.58 -11.13 0.05
C HIS A 274 14.94 -11.54 0.65
N PRO A 275 16.03 -10.81 0.33
CA PRO A 275 17.40 -11.33 0.47
C PRO A 275 17.85 -11.48 1.92
N LEU A 276 17.08 -10.89 2.85
CA LEU A 276 17.37 -10.85 4.27
C LEU A 276 16.67 -11.94 5.09
N LEU A 277 15.86 -12.80 4.47
CA LEU A 277 15.14 -13.85 5.20
C LEU A 277 16.01 -15.10 5.39
N THR A 278 16.17 -15.50 6.64
CA THR A 278 16.68 -16.84 6.98
C THR A 278 15.67 -17.93 6.60
N GLU A 279 16.08 -19.20 6.56
CA GLU A 279 15.13 -20.30 6.34
C GLU A 279 14.07 -20.38 7.45
N GLU A 280 14.44 -20.05 8.70
CA GLU A 280 13.49 -19.95 9.82
C GLU A 280 12.47 -18.81 9.59
N ASP A 281 12.90 -17.67 9.05
CA ASP A 281 12.03 -16.55 8.73
C ASP A 281 11.02 -16.89 7.62
N LYS A 282 11.48 -17.59 6.57
CA LYS A 282 10.60 -18.07 5.49
C LYS A 282 9.51 -19.02 5.99
N GLN A 283 9.80 -19.81 7.04
CA GLN A 283 8.82 -20.71 7.65
C GLN A 283 7.76 -19.98 8.50
N LYS A 284 8.02 -18.74 8.96
CA LYS A 284 7.05 -17.99 9.79
C LYS A 284 5.85 -17.50 8.98
N GLY A 285 6.05 -17.18 7.71
CA GLY A 285 5.01 -16.75 6.81
C GLY A 285 5.51 -15.84 5.70
N PHE A 286 4.57 -15.39 4.88
CA PHE A 286 4.84 -14.49 3.77
C PHE A 286 5.20 -13.08 4.25
N VAL A 287 6.14 -12.44 3.55
CA VAL A 287 6.60 -11.08 3.86
C VAL A 287 6.00 -10.08 2.88
N ILE A 288 5.39 -9.04 3.43
CA ILE A 288 4.93 -7.84 2.72
C ILE A 288 6.07 -6.82 2.79
N SER A 289 6.56 -6.42 1.62
CA SER A 289 7.81 -5.66 1.50
C SER A 289 7.59 -4.18 1.82
N ALA A 290 8.58 -3.58 2.48
CA ALA A 290 8.67 -2.15 2.67
C ALA A 290 9.07 -1.40 1.39
N LEU A 291 9.68 -2.06 0.41
CA LEU A 291 10.26 -1.39 -0.77
C LEU A 291 9.24 -0.54 -1.55
N PRO A 292 8.00 -1.00 -1.78
CA PRO A 292 6.96 -0.18 -2.40
C PRO A 292 6.58 1.09 -1.62
N HIS A 293 6.94 1.23 -0.34
CA HIS A 293 6.55 2.38 0.48
C HIS A 293 7.54 3.56 0.40
N TYR A 294 8.71 3.34 -0.18
CA TYR A 294 9.67 4.42 -0.42
C TYR A 294 9.45 5.00 -1.81
N ALA A 295 9.02 6.25 -1.95
CA ALA A 295 8.99 6.90 -3.26
C ALA A 295 10.40 7.00 -3.86
N ILE A 296 10.54 6.69 -5.15
CA ILE A 296 11.80 6.85 -5.88
C ILE A 296 12.05 8.34 -6.10
N ARG A 297 13.14 8.86 -5.53
CA ARG A 297 13.54 10.26 -5.67
C ARG A 297 14.00 10.55 -7.10
N ASN A 298 13.87 11.81 -7.51
CA ASN A 298 14.34 12.34 -8.80
C ASN A 298 13.67 11.75 -10.05
N LEU A 299 12.56 11.03 -9.91
CA LEU A 299 11.68 10.71 -11.04
C LEU A 299 10.59 11.78 -11.16
N SER A 300 10.44 12.32 -12.37
CA SER A 300 9.41 13.29 -12.68
C SER A 300 8.20 12.58 -13.27
N ASP A 301 7.03 12.89 -12.72
CA ASP A 301 5.76 12.44 -13.28
C ASP A 301 5.47 13.14 -14.61
N LEU A 302 5.11 12.35 -15.63
CA LEU A 302 4.68 12.80 -16.97
C LEU A 302 3.23 13.31 -16.96
N GLY A 303 2.48 13.03 -15.89
CA GLY A 303 1.08 13.42 -15.71
C GLY A 303 0.68 13.29 -14.25
N LYS A 304 -0.57 13.64 -13.91
CA LYS A 304 -1.04 13.55 -12.54
C LYS A 304 -1.05 12.08 -12.07
N PRO A 305 -0.39 11.73 -10.94
CA PRO A 305 -0.48 10.40 -10.36
C PRO A 305 -1.93 10.02 -10.02
N ILE A 306 -2.25 8.73 -10.11
CA ILE A 306 -3.54 8.18 -9.69
C ILE A 306 -3.38 7.58 -8.31
N ALA A 307 -4.22 7.97 -7.36
CA ALA A 307 -4.24 7.41 -6.01
C ALA A 307 -5.45 6.49 -5.82
N THR A 308 -5.30 5.46 -4.98
CA THR A 308 -6.45 4.70 -4.46
C THR A 308 -7.21 5.53 -3.43
N GLY A 309 -8.44 5.12 -3.12
CA GLY A 309 -9.09 5.52 -1.87
C GLY A 309 -8.33 4.98 -0.66
N LEU A 310 -8.60 5.57 0.51
CA LEU A 310 -8.10 5.07 1.79
C LEU A 310 -8.81 3.75 2.14
N ALA A 311 -8.04 2.74 2.52
CA ALA A 311 -8.53 1.41 2.87
C ALA A 311 -8.09 1.03 4.28
N HIS A 312 -8.92 0.29 5.01
CA HIS A 312 -8.52 -0.30 6.29
C HIS A 312 -7.65 -1.54 6.06
N PHE A 313 -6.50 -1.63 6.74
CA PHE A 313 -5.71 -2.86 6.84
C PHE A 313 -5.82 -3.42 8.25
N MET A 314 -6.48 -4.58 8.41
CA MET A 314 -6.85 -5.09 9.74
C MET A 314 -6.07 -6.37 10.08
N ARG A 315 -5.17 -6.27 11.06
CA ARG A 315 -4.36 -7.41 11.50
C ARG A 315 -5.18 -8.55 12.08
N ASN A 316 -4.81 -9.78 11.74
CA ASN A 316 -5.50 -10.98 12.22
C ASN A 316 -4.57 -12.22 12.22
N LYS A 317 -4.87 -13.20 13.09
CA LYS A 317 -4.17 -14.49 13.16
C LYS A 317 -4.59 -15.49 12.08
N ASN A 318 -5.74 -15.27 11.43
CA ASN A 318 -6.32 -16.17 10.44
C ASN A 318 -6.34 -15.57 9.02
N ASN A 319 -5.37 -14.70 8.69
CA ASN A 319 -5.28 -13.83 7.51
C ASN A 319 -5.79 -12.40 7.76
N ASP A 320 -4.98 -11.42 7.35
CA ASP A 320 -5.32 -10.00 7.46
C ASP A 320 -6.50 -9.64 6.54
N VAL A 321 -7.33 -8.70 7.00
CA VAL A 321 -8.35 -8.08 6.15
C VAL A 321 -7.72 -6.92 5.41
N LYS A 322 -7.80 -6.96 4.08
CA LYS A 322 -6.99 -6.17 3.17
C LYS A 322 -7.70 -6.01 1.84
N TYR A 323 -7.34 -4.96 1.10
CA TYR A 323 -7.84 -4.67 -0.24
C TYR A 323 -6.68 -4.83 -1.23
N THR A 324 -6.92 -5.37 -2.42
CA THR A 324 -5.89 -5.43 -3.47
C THR A 324 -5.45 -4.03 -3.90
N VAL A 325 -4.25 -3.87 -4.47
CA VAL A 325 -3.78 -2.56 -4.98
C VAL A 325 -4.57 -2.10 -6.21
N LEU A 326 -5.01 -3.04 -7.06
CA LEU A 326 -5.82 -2.78 -8.25
C LEU A 326 -7.19 -3.44 -8.14
N SER A 327 -8.21 -2.81 -8.74
CA SER A 327 -9.52 -3.41 -8.95
C SER A 327 -9.50 -4.35 -10.16
N PHE A 328 -10.47 -5.25 -10.21
CA PHE A 328 -10.62 -6.24 -11.27
C PHE A 328 -12.09 -6.41 -11.66
N LYS A 329 -12.34 -7.23 -12.70
CA LYS A 329 -13.70 -7.51 -13.16
C LYS A 329 -14.51 -8.20 -12.05
N ASP A 330 -15.72 -7.71 -11.80
CA ASP A 330 -16.64 -8.21 -10.76
C ASP A 330 -16.04 -8.15 -9.34
N ASP A 331 -15.21 -7.13 -9.09
CA ASP A 331 -14.59 -6.87 -7.80
C ASP A 331 -15.64 -6.49 -6.73
N PRO A 332 -15.84 -7.31 -5.69
CA PRO A 332 -16.88 -7.09 -4.69
C PRO A 332 -16.63 -5.85 -3.82
N ASP A 333 -15.39 -5.37 -3.78
CA ASP A 333 -14.92 -4.29 -2.93
C ASP A 333 -14.76 -2.97 -3.72
N ALA A 334 -15.14 -2.95 -5.00
CA ALA A 334 -15.19 -1.73 -5.81
C ALA A 334 -16.26 -0.74 -5.28
N PRO A 335 -16.07 0.58 -5.49
CA PRO A 335 -17.04 1.57 -5.04
C PRO A 335 -18.45 1.31 -5.59
N LYS A 336 -19.44 1.29 -4.71
CA LYS A 336 -20.85 1.09 -5.07
C LYS A 336 -21.75 1.93 -4.16
N VAL A 337 -22.92 2.31 -4.66
CA VAL A 337 -23.92 3.04 -3.88
C VAL A 337 -25.01 2.07 -3.46
N GLU A 338 -25.11 1.81 -2.16
CA GLU A 338 -26.11 0.94 -1.54
C GLU A 338 -26.90 1.77 -0.52
N ASN A 339 -28.24 1.82 -0.67
CA ASN A 339 -29.13 2.59 0.21
C ASN A 339 -28.73 4.07 0.40
N GLY A 340 -28.26 4.71 -0.68
CA GLY A 340 -27.83 6.12 -0.66
C GLY A 340 -26.47 6.37 0.02
N ARG A 341 -25.72 5.31 0.35
CA ARG A 341 -24.36 5.40 0.91
C ARG A 341 -23.36 4.76 -0.04
N THR A 342 -22.22 5.42 -0.23
CA THR A 342 -21.10 4.84 -0.98
C THR A 342 -20.33 3.87 -0.07
N THR A 343 -20.22 2.62 -0.49
CA THR A 343 -19.39 1.57 0.13
C THR A 343 -18.28 1.16 -0.84
N GLY A 344 -17.29 0.41 -0.36
CA GLY A 344 -16.12 -0.02 -1.16
C GLY A 344 -14.99 1.01 -1.23
N VAL A 345 -13.88 0.62 -1.87
CA VAL A 345 -12.66 1.42 -1.97
C VAL A 345 -12.28 1.60 -3.43
N PHE A 346 -12.09 2.86 -3.85
CA PHE A 346 -11.63 3.16 -5.21
C PHE A 346 -10.22 2.63 -5.42
N ARG A 347 -10.04 1.82 -6.46
CA ARG A 347 -8.75 1.30 -6.92
C ARG A 347 -8.80 1.25 -8.45
N PRO A 348 -7.79 1.76 -9.18
CA PRO A 348 -7.80 1.67 -10.63
C PRO A 348 -7.65 0.21 -11.08
N THR A 349 -8.11 -0.10 -12.29
CA THR A 349 -7.75 -1.36 -12.97
C THR A 349 -6.40 -1.23 -13.66
N LEU A 350 -5.73 -2.35 -13.93
CA LEU A 350 -4.48 -2.33 -14.71
C LEU A 350 -4.71 -1.72 -16.11
N GLU A 351 -5.86 -1.97 -16.71
CA GLU A 351 -6.24 -1.39 -18.00
C GLU A 351 -6.36 0.14 -17.92
N GLN A 352 -6.98 0.69 -16.87
CA GLN A 352 -7.07 2.15 -16.69
C GLN A 352 -5.68 2.80 -16.59
N LEU A 353 -4.75 2.16 -15.90
CA LEU A 353 -3.38 2.64 -15.78
C LEU A 353 -2.62 2.55 -17.11
N THR A 354 -2.63 1.40 -17.76
CA THR A 354 -1.84 1.15 -18.99
C THR A 354 -2.45 1.79 -20.25
N SER A 355 -3.74 2.10 -20.24
CA SER A 355 -4.43 2.86 -21.30
C SER A 355 -4.38 4.39 -21.08
N THR A 356 -3.76 4.86 -20.00
CA THR A 356 -3.58 6.30 -19.76
C THR A 356 -2.82 6.92 -20.91
N ARG A 357 -3.42 7.95 -21.53
CA ARG A 357 -2.84 8.64 -22.67
C ARG A 357 -1.94 9.78 -22.22
N ILE A 358 -0.69 9.73 -22.63
CA ILE A 358 0.31 10.76 -22.36
C ILE A 358 0.81 11.26 -23.73
N PRO A 359 0.53 12.51 -24.11
CA PRO A 359 0.91 13.01 -25.43
C PRO A 359 2.41 12.89 -25.67
N GLY A 360 2.81 12.32 -26.81
CA GLY A 360 4.23 12.10 -27.11
C GLY A 360 4.80 10.77 -26.64
N TYR A 361 4.00 9.97 -25.92
CA TYR A 361 4.46 8.78 -25.21
C TYR A 361 3.58 7.56 -25.47
N VAL A 362 4.15 6.38 -25.31
CA VAL A 362 3.44 5.09 -25.32
C VAL A 362 3.76 4.29 -24.06
N TYR A 363 2.75 3.60 -23.52
CA TYR A 363 2.94 2.67 -22.43
C TYR A 363 3.99 1.61 -22.78
N TRP A 364 4.92 1.41 -21.85
CA TRP A 364 6.01 0.46 -21.99
C TRP A 364 5.86 -0.70 -21.01
N ASP A 365 5.90 -0.44 -19.70
CA ASP A 365 5.86 -1.47 -18.66
C ASP A 365 5.42 -0.90 -17.30
N ASN A 366 5.43 -1.72 -16.24
CA ASN A 366 5.16 -1.28 -14.87
C ASN A 366 5.85 -2.17 -13.81
N ASP A 367 6.04 -1.62 -12.61
CA ASP A 367 6.60 -2.34 -11.45
C ASP A 367 5.54 -2.80 -10.43
N ILE A 368 4.27 -2.85 -10.83
CA ILE A 368 3.16 -3.19 -9.92
C ILE A 368 3.27 -4.66 -9.52
N ASP A 369 3.20 -4.92 -8.22
CA ASP A 369 3.14 -6.28 -7.67
C ASP A 369 1.86 -6.99 -8.10
N LYS A 370 1.99 -8.18 -8.67
CA LYS A 370 0.86 -8.97 -9.17
C LYS A 370 0.64 -10.19 -8.29
N PRO A 371 -0.60 -10.72 -8.25
CA PRO A 371 -0.84 -12.02 -7.64
C PRO A 371 -0.08 -13.13 -8.38
N LYS A 372 0.08 -14.29 -7.75
CA LYS A 372 0.81 -15.46 -8.31
C LYS A 372 0.38 -15.86 -9.73
N GLY A 373 -0.90 -15.68 -10.07
CA GLY A 373 -1.43 -15.93 -11.41
C GLY A 373 -1.14 -14.83 -12.45
N GLY A 374 -0.37 -13.80 -12.10
CA GLY A 374 0.03 -12.69 -12.97
C GLY A 374 -1.06 -11.68 -13.33
N ALA A 375 -2.32 -11.96 -12.97
CA ALA A 375 -3.47 -11.12 -13.30
C ALA A 375 -4.40 -10.95 -12.10
N PHE A 376 -4.92 -9.73 -11.93
CA PHE A 376 -5.93 -9.40 -10.94
C PHE A 376 -7.30 -9.92 -11.40
N GLN A 377 -7.86 -10.87 -10.66
CA GLN A 377 -9.10 -11.56 -11.00
C GLN A 377 -9.81 -12.02 -9.72
N ASN A 378 -11.10 -12.34 -9.82
CA ASN A 378 -11.87 -12.82 -8.67
C ASN A 378 -11.51 -14.29 -8.31
N ASN A 379 -10.33 -14.49 -7.71
CA ASN A 379 -9.81 -15.79 -7.32
C ASN A 379 -8.97 -15.70 -6.02
N ASN A 380 -8.55 -16.85 -5.51
CA ASN A 380 -7.78 -16.93 -4.26
C ASN A 380 -6.38 -16.30 -4.37
N ASP A 381 -5.71 -16.39 -5.53
CA ASP A 381 -4.40 -15.76 -5.72
C ASP A 381 -4.46 -14.23 -5.54
N THR A 382 -5.57 -13.63 -5.94
CA THR A 382 -5.80 -12.18 -5.84
C THR A 382 -6.36 -11.78 -4.49
N ARG A 383 -7.25 -12.58 -3.88
CA ARG A 383 -8.06 -12.17 -2.72
C ARG A 383 -7.58 -12.72 -1.38
N GLU A 384 -7.06 -13.94 -1.38
CA GLU A 384 -6.82 -14.69 -0.15
C GLU A 384 -5.33 -14.92 0.10
N ASN A 385 -4.62 -15.38 -0.93
CA ASN A 385 -3.22 -15.76 -0.85
C ASN A 385 -2.37 -14.53 -0.52
N PRO A 386 -1.43 -14.65 0.44
CA PRO A 386 -0.50 -13.56 0.76
C PRO A 386 0.26 -13.08 -0.47
N GLY A 387 0.51 -11.78 -0.53
CA GLY A 387 1.08 -11.11 -1.69
C GLY A 387 1.43 -9.66 -1.37
N ASN A 388 2.31 -9.03 -2.15
CA ASN A 388 2.51 -7.58 -2.06
C ASN A 388 1.46 -6.79 -2.85
N HIS A 389 0.63 -7.45 -3.64
CA HIS A 389 -0.47 -6.90 -4.44
C HIS A 389 -1.67 -6.44 -3.59
N TYR A 390 -1.51 -6.23 -2.28
CA TYR A 390 -2.50 -5.61 -1.40
C TYR A 390 -2.04 -4.24 -0.92
N LEU A 391 -3.00 -3.34 -0.71
CA LEU A 391 -2.80 -2.13 0.08
C LEU A 391 -2.39 -2.56 1.49
N SER A 392 -1.30 -2.00 1.98
CA SER A 392 -0.70 -2.36 3.26
C SER A 392 0.12 -1.19 3.80
N PHE A 393 0.79 -1.42 4.93
CA PHE A 393 1.77 -0.50 5.47
C PHE A 393 3.13 -1.19 5.62
N ALA A 394 4.14 -0.38 5.92
CA ALA A 394 5.47 -0.81 6.35
C ALA A 394 6.02 0.18 7.39
N TYR A 395 7.26 0.00 7.81
CA TYR A 395 7.92 0.92 8.74
C TYR A 395 9.20 1.51 8.18
N GLU A 396 9.43 2.76 8.55
CA GLU A 396 10.77 3.33 8.57
C GLU A 396 11.53 2.75 9.77
N MET A 397 12.75 2.29 9.53
CA MET A 397 13.59 1.69 10.55
C MET A 397 14.77 2.61 10.88
N LYS A 398 15.00 2.83 12.17
CA LYS A 398 16.18 3.53 12.69
C LYS A 398 16.80 2.73 13.82
N ASP A 399 18.09 2.45 13.72
CA ASP A 399 18.84 1.65 14.70
C ASP A 399 18.18 0.28 15.00
N GLY A 400 17.60 -0.33 13.97
CA GLY A 400 16.90 -1.62 14.05
C GLY A 400 15.53 -1.58 14.72
N LYS A 401 14.97 -0.39 14.98
CA LYS A 401 13.63 -0.21 15.57
C LYS A 401 12.72 0.57 14.63
N PRO A 402 11.42 0.23 14.55
CA PRO A 402 10.47 1.02 13.80
C PRO A 402 10.33 2.41 14.44
N CYS A 403 10.40 3.47 13.63
CA CYS A 403 10.24 4.84 14.11
C CYS A 403 9.03 5.57 13.50
N LYS A 404 8.56 5.14 12.32
CA LYS A 404 7.41 5.72 11.64
C LYS A 404 6.71 4.67 10.78
N ARG A 405 5.37 4.69 10.73
CA ARG A 405 4.60 3.87 9.80
C ARG A 405 4.48 4.56 8.44
N PHE A 406 4.67 3.80 7.36
CA PHE A 406 4.36 4.23 6.00
C PHE A 406 3.04 3.58 5.56
N ASP A 407 2.04 4.41 5.32
CA ASP A 407 0.69 3.97 4.96
C ASP A 407 0.38 4.12 3.45
N THR A 408 1.38 4.47 2.63
CA THR A 408 1.20 4.66 1.18
C THR A 408 2.26 3.88 0.41
N LYS A 409 1.81 3.06 -0.55
CA LYS A 409 2.67 2.46 -1.57
C LYS A 409 2.82 3.38 -2.78
N HIS A 410 3.95 3.28 -3.45
CA HIS A 410 4.30 4.00 -4.67
C HIS A 410 4.67 2.98 -5.74
N TYR A 411 3.94 2.99 -6.84
CA TYR A 411 4.17 2.17 -8.03
C TYR A 411 4.33 3.05 -9.25
N TYR A 412 5.00 2.54 -10.27
CA TYR A 412 5.41 3.27 -11.45
C TYR A 412 4.95 2.54 -12.71
N VAL A 413 4.23 3.27 -13.55
CA VAL A 413 3.82 2.87 -14.90
C VAL A 413 4.71 3.66 -15.86
N THR A 414 5.49 2.94 -16.67
CA THR A 414 6.55 3.54 -17.48
C THR A 414 6.13 3.72 -18.92
N PHE A 415 6.61 4.80 -19.52
CA PHE A 415 6.29 5.21 -20.88
C PHE A 415 7.56 5.56 -21.64
N ARG A 416 7.55 5.38 -22.96
CA ARG A 416 8.64 5.82 -23.85
C ARG A 416 8.15 6.86 -24.84
N LYS A 417 9.02 7.82 -25.13
CA LYS A 417 8.78 8.83 -26.18
C LYS A 417 8.60 8.14 -27.53
N VAL A 418 7.62 8.56 -28.31
CA VAL A 418 7.42 8.07 -29.67
C VAL A 418 8.47 8.69 -30.59
N PRO A 419 9.31 7.90 -31.27
CA PRO A 419 10.37 8.43 -32.12
C PRO A 419 9.83 8.82 -33.52
N THR A 420 10.63 9.51 -34.31
CA THR A 420 10.35 9.86 -35.71
C THR A 420 11.29 9.08 -36.63
N GLN A 421 10.78 8.50 -37.72
CA GLN A 421 11.64 7.86 -38.74
C GLN A 421 12.47 8.93 -39.43
N ILE A 422 13.77 8.70 -39.60
CA ILE A 422 14.69 9.63 -40.26
C ILE A 422 15.21 9.02 -41.56
N VAL A 423 15.19 9.82 -42.61
CA VAL A 423 15.84 9.50 -43.89
C VAL A 423 16.68 10.70 -44.33
N VAL A 424 17.84 10.44 -44.92
CA VAL A 424 18.76 11.47 -45.42
C VAL A 424 18.69 11.51 -46.93
N HIS A 425 18.24 12.64 -47.48
CA HIS A 425 18.20 12.91 -48.92
C HIS A 425 19.31 13.89 -49.26
N GLN A 426 20.20 13.52 -50.17
CA GLN A 426 21.19 14.43 -50.72
C GLN A 426 21.01 14.54 -52.22
N PHE A 427 21.08 15.73 -52.77
CA PHE A 427 20.94 15.97 -54.20
C PHE A 427 21.84 17.10 -54.67
N LYS A 428 22.07 17.14 -55.98
CA LYS A 428 22.58 18.30 -56.70
C LYS A 428 21.44 18.95 -57.47
N LYS A 429 21.49 20.27 -57.60
CA LYS A 429 20.48 21.01 -58.34
C LYS A 429 21.14 21.72 -59.51
N ASP A 430 20.74 21.35 -60.72
CA ASP A 430 21.19 22.04 -61.91
C ASP A 430 20.59 23.45 -61.94
N ALA A 431 21.47 24.46 -61.91
CA ALA A 431 21.06 25.86 -61.81
C ALA A 431 20.34 26.39 -63.07
N ALA A 432 20.55 25.77 -64.24
CA ALA A 432 19.98 26.21 -65.51
C ALA A 432 18.61 25.57 -65.80
N THR A 433 18.44 24.30 -65.43
CA THR A 433 17.23 23.52 -65.71
C THR A 433 16.33 23.33 -64.48
N ASN A 434 16.81 23.73 -63.30
CA ASN A 434 16.15 23.54 -62.00
C ASN A 434 15.92 22.04 -61.67
N THR A 435 16.61 21.13 -62.36
CA THR A 435 16.48 19.68 -62.22
C THR A 435 17.26 19.18 -61.01
N THR A 436 16.65 18.28 -60.24
CA THR A 436 17.27 17.66 -59.05
C THR A 436 17.82 16.29 -59.39
N THR A 437 19.11 16.07 -59.16
CA THR A 437 19.77 14.77 -59.32
C THR A 437 20.07 14.17 -57.94
N PRO A 438 19.41 13.07 -57.55
CA PRO A 438 19.69 12.39 -56.28
C PRO A 438 21.13 11.87 -56.21
N LEU A 439 21.74 12.02 -55.05
CA LEU A 439 23.01 11.40 -54.69
C LEU A 439 22.71 10.25 -53.73
N THR A 440 23.16 9.06 -54.11
CA THR A 440 22.87 7.80 -53.38
C THR A 440 24.12 7.15 -52.79
N THR A 441 25.29 7.78 -52.97
CA THR A 441 26.59 7.32 -52.47
C THR A 441 27.19 8.33 -51.50
N GLY A 442 27.76 7.84 -50.41
CA GLY A 442 28.26 8.64 -49.29
C GLY A 442 27.59 8.27 -47.97
N SER A 443 28.13 8.79 -46.87
CA SER A 443 27.60 8.53 -45.53
C SER A 443 27.88 9.67 -44.56
N PHE A 444 27.08 9.70 -43.49
CA PHE A 444 27.15 10.69 -42.43
C PHE A 444 27.21 10.01 -41.07
N ASP A 445 27.97 10.59 -40.15
CA ASP A 445 27.83 10.29 -38.73
C ASP A 445 26.74 11.19 -38.14
N LEU A 446 25.83 10.58 -37.38
CA LEU A 446 24.74 11.26 -36.70
C LEU A 446 25.13 11.54 -35.25
N TYR A 447 24.96 12.79 -34.85
CA TYR A 447 25.18 13.25 -33.49
C TYR A 447 23.91 13.87 -32.90
N GLN A 448 23.73 13.73 -31.59
CA GLN A 448 22.73 14.45 -30.79
C GLN A 448 23.42 15.53 -29.98
N ARG A 449 22.79 16.71 -29.90
CA ARG A 449 23.23 17.78 -29.02
C ARG A 449 22.53 17.65 -27.67
N VAL A 450 23.29 17.40 -26.62
CA VAL A 450 22.80 17.29 -25.24
C VAL A 450 23.49 18.37 -24.40
N GLY A 451 22.75 19.45 -24.14
CA GLY A 451 23.35 20.67 -23.58
C GLY A 451 24.43 21.23 -24.53
N ASN A 452 25.65 21.39 -24.02
CA ASN A 452 26.79 21.86 -24.81
C ASN A 452 27.64 20.74 -25.42
N ASN A 453 27.22 19.48 -25.26
CA ASN A 453 27.98 18.31 -25.72
C ASN A 453 27.36 17.73 -26.99
N ASP A 454 28.22 17.28 -27.89
CA ASP A 454 27.85 16.52 -29.08
C ASP A 454 28.13 15.03 -28.83
N VAL A 455 27.06 14.23 -28.81
CA VAL A 455 27.12 12.78 -28.55
C VAL A 455 26.95 12.05 -29.87
N LEU A 456 27.93 11.21 -30.24
CA LEU A 456 27.80 10.35 -31.42
C LEU A 456 26.72 9.30 -31.18
N ILE A 457 25.71 9.27 -32.04
CA ILE A 457 24.55 8.38 -31.93
C ILE A 457 24.69 7.19 -32.87
N LYS A 458 25.06 7.45 -34.14
CA LYS A 458 25.20 6.40 -35.15
C LYS A 458 26.24 6.77 -36.19
N LYS A 459 27.15 5.84 -36.47
CA LYS A 459 28.11 5.98 -37.57
C LYS A 459 27.51 5.54 -38.89
N ASN A 460 28.04 6.10 -39.98
CA ASN A 460 27.79 5.65 -41.36
C ASN A 460 26.29 5.55 -41.71
N VAL A 461 25.50 6.54 -41.31
CA VAL A 461 24.11 6.70 -41.76
C VAL A 461 24.12 6.86 -43.29
N PRO A 462 23.52 5.93 -44.04
CA PRO A 462 23.53 5.98 -45.51
C PRO A 462 22.54 7.01 -46.05
N LEU A 463 22.80 7.46 -47.27
CA LEU A 463 21.83 8.21 -48.07
C LEU A 463 20.69 7.29 -48.53
N SER A 464 19.51 7.88 -48.73
CA SER A 464 18.42 7.15 -49.40
C SER A 464 18.82 6.76 -50.81
N LYS A 465 18.46 5.54 -51.20
CA LYS A 465 18.68 5.00 -52.54
C LYS A 465 17.57 5.40 -53.52
N ASP A 466 16.37 5.71 -53.02
CA ASP A 466 15.17 5.93 -53.82
C ASP A 466 14.18 6.82 -53.07
N PHE A 467 14.19 8.12 -53.40
CA PHE A 467 13.39 9.12 -52.70
C PHE A 467 11.88 8.86 -52.84
N ALA A 468 11.45 8.22 -53.93
CA ALA A 468 10.04 7.94 -54.18
C ALA A 468 9.47 6.85 -53.26
N LYS A 469 10.33 6.01 -52.66
CA LYS A 469 9.93 4.96 -51.71
C LYS A 469 9.90 5.42 -50.26
N ASP A 470 10.44 6.60 -49.97
CA ASP A 470 10.50 7.16 -48.62
C ASP A 470 9.17 7.80 -48.24
N THR A 471 8.23 6.94 -47.85
CA THR A 471 6.88 7.33 -47.43
C THR A 471 6.74 7.27 -45.91
N ALA A 472 5.92 8.17 -45.36
CA ALA A 472 5.71 8.25 -43.92
C ALA A 472 5.02 6.98 -43.38
N PRO A 473 5.60 6.29 -42.38
CA PRO A 473 4.94 5.16 -41.75
C PRO A 473 3.72 5.64 -40.94
N SER A 474 2.73 4.77 -40.70
CA SER A 474 1.67 5.14 -39.75
C SER A 474 2.23 5.29 -38.32
N PHE A 475 1.55 6.06 -37.47
CA PHE A 475 1.93 6.18 -36.05
C PHE A 475 2.04 4.81 -35.38
N ASP A 476 1.05 3.93 -35.61
CA ASP A 476 1.05 2.58 -35.05
C ASP A 476 2.22 1.74 -35.60
N SER A 477 2.62 1.92 -36.87
CA SER A 477 3.81 1.27 -37.44
C SER A 477 5.11 1.73 -36.79
N VAL A 478 5.23 3.01 -36.43
CA VAL A 478 6.37 3.53 -35.66
C VAL A 478 6.41 2.90 -34.26
N VAL A 479 5.25 2.81 -33.60
CA VAL A 479 5.13 2.17 -32.28
C VAL A 479 5.47 0.68 -32.35
N SER A 480 5.07 -0.03 -33.41
CA SER A 480 5.48 -1.41 -33.63
C SER A 480 6.98 -1.55 -33.85
N ALA A 481 7.60 -0.63 -34.61
CA ALA A 481 9.03 -0.64 -34.86
C ALA A 481 9.86 -0.41 -33.58
N MET A 482 9.45 0.53 -32.72
CA MET A 482 10.15 0.77 -31.44
C MET A 482 9.98 -0.37 -30.43
N LYS A 483 8.95 -1.23 -30.58
CA LYS A 483 8.71 -2.41 -29.75
C LYS A 483 9.40 -3.67 -30.28
N ALA A 484 10.06 -3.60 -31.43
CA ALA A 484 10.82 -4.74 -31.94
C ALA A 484 11.99 -5.07 -30.98
N PRO A 485 12.32 -6.37 -30.79
CA PRO A 485 13.43 -6.76 -29.93
C PRO A 485 14.74 -6.09 -30.35
N SER A 486 15.52 -5.60 -29.37
CA SER A 486 16.79 -4.90 -29.62
C SER A 486 16.68 -3.66 -30.50
N ALA A 487 15.48 -3.10 -30.68
CA ALA A 487 15.31 -1.89 -31.48
C ALA A 487 16.00 -0.68 -30.84
N LEU A 488 15.94 -0.56 -29.51
CA LEU A 488 16.59 0.54 -28.79
C LEU A 488 18.10 0.26 -28.62
N HIS A 489 18.90 1.15 -29.17
CA HIS A 489 20.34 1.16 -28.98
C HIS A 489 20.75 1.98 -27.73
N LYS A 490 21.91 1.66 -27.15
CA LYS A 490 22.42 2.30 -25.93
C LYS A 490 22.64 3.80 -26.10
N GLU A 491 22.92 4.22 -27.33
CA GLU A 491 23.11 5.61 -27.71
C GLU A 491 21.79 6.41 -27.82
N GLY A 492 20.62 5.78 -27.55
CA GLY A 492 19.33 6.48 -27.43
C GLY A 492 18.53 6.62 -28.73
N PHE A 493 18.85 5.83 -29.76
CA PHE A 493 18.09 5.76 -31.02
C PHE A 493 17.45 4.39 -31.21
N TYR A 494 16.44 4.33 -32.09
CA TYR A 494 15.84 3.05 -32.49
C TYR A 494 16.27 2.67 -33.90
N GLN A 495 16.50 1.38 -34.12
CA GLN A 495 16.68 0.82 -35.46
C GLN A 495 15.89 -0.46 -35.63
N ALA A 496 15.04 -0.51 -36.66
CA ALA A 496 14.24 -1.68 -36.98
C ALA A 496 14.09 -1.80 -38.49
N HIS A 497 14.33 -3.01 -39.04
CA HIS A 497 14.28 -3.27 -40.49
C HIS A 497 15.12 -2.26 -41.31
N GLU A 498 16.38 -2.04 -40.88
CA GLU A 498 17.32 -1.06 -41.46
C GLU A 498 16.90 0.41 -41.39
N LYS A 499 15.71 0.73 -40.87
CA LYS A 499 15.22 2.11 -40.70
C LYS A 499 15.69 2.69 -39.37
N LEU A 500 16.05 3.96 -39.40
CA LEU A 500 16.50 4.74 -38.24
C LEU A 500 15.34 5.57 -37.69
N TYR A 501 15.17 5.59 -36.37
CA TYR A 501 14.20 6.44 -35.70
C TYR A 501 14.85 7.16 -34.51
N LEU A 502 14.56 8.44 -34.38
CA LEU A 502 15.12 9.30 -33.35
C LEU A 502 14.04 9.82 -32.42
N GLN A 503 14.35 9.88 -31.14
CA GLN A 503 13.50 10.57 -30.16
C GLN A 503 13.49 12.08 -30.43
N PRO A 504 12.52 12.83 -29.86
CA PRO A 504 12.52 14.29 -29.96
C PRO A 504 13.81 14.90 -29.38
N GLY A 505 14.42 15.83 -30.12
CA GLY A 505 15.70 16.44 -29.75
C GLY A 505 16.38 17.22 -30.89
N SER A 506 17.58 17.73 -30.59
CA SER A 506 18.42 18.46 -31.54
C SER A 506 19.57 17.57 -32.02
N TYR A 507 19.76 17.52 -33.34
CA TYR A 507 20.70 16.61 -33.99
C TYR A 507 21.51 17.33 -35.06
N PHE A 508 22.59 16.70 -35.50
CA PHE A 508 23.28 17.11 -36.72
C PHE A 508 23.94 15.92 -37.42
N LEU A 509 24.11 16.05 -38.74
CA LEU A 509 24.84 15.11 -39.58
C LEU A 509 26.23 15.69 -39.89
N ARG A 510 27.27 14.89 -39.68
CA ARG A 510 28.64 15.19 -40.09
C ARG A 510 29.05 14.26 -41.21
N GLN A 511 29.44 14.81 -42.36
CA GLN A 511 29.82 13.98 -43.50
C GLN A 511 31.13 13.25 -43.20
N THR A 512 31.15 11.92 -43.34
CA THR A 512 32.34 11.09 -43.13
C THR A 512 32.94 10.56 -44.42
N GLN A 513 32.11 10.40 -45.46
CA GLN A 513 32.55 10.07 -46.81
C GLN A 513 31.93 11.02 -47.82
N ALA A 514 32.75 11.94 -48.33
CA ALA A 514 32.44 12.68 -49.55
C ALA A 514 32.77 11.76 -50.73
N GLY A 515 31.79 11.46 -51.60
CA GLY A 515 32.06 10.71 -52.84
C GLY A 515 33.25 11.30 -53.62
N GLU A 516 33.96 10.50 -54.41
CA GLU A 516 35.24 10.89 -55.03
C GLU A 516 35.24 12.31 -55.64
N GLY A 517 36.30 13.07 -55.36
CA GLY A 517 36.58 14.36 -55.99
C GLY A 517 35.77 15.54 -55.46
N THR A 518 35.22 15.48 -54.24
CA THR A 518 34.33 16.52 -53.73
C THR A 518 34.67 17.02 -52.33
N PRO A 519 34.48 18.34 -52.03
CA PRO A 519 34.75 18.89 -50.72
C PRO A 519 33.75 18.37 -49.68
N GLN A 520 34.23 18.17 -48.45
CA GLN A 520 33.41 17.80 -47.30
C GLN A 520 32.47 18.94 -46.94
N LEU A 521 31.23 18.61 -46.60
CA LEU A 521 30.20 19.57 -46.19
C LEU A 521 30.36 19.94 -44.71
N ALA A 522 30.00 21.18 -44.36
CA ALA A 522 29.82 21.58 -42.96
C ALA A 522 28.72 20.73 -42.27
N ASP A 523 28.74 20.68 -40.94
CA ASP A 523 27.75 19.95 -40.15
C ASP A 523 26.32 20.46 -40.44
N ILE A 524 25.37 19.54 -40.63
CA ILE A 524 24.00 19.84 -41.05
C ILE A 524 23.06 19.67 -39.85
N PRO A 525 22.63 20.76 -39.18
CA PRO A 525 21.77 20.68 -38.02
C PRO A 525 20.31 20.40 -38.43
N PHE A 526 19.60 19.65 -37.60
CA PHE A 526 18.15 19.46 -37.71
C PHE A 526 17.55 19.17 -36.33
N THR A 527 16.24 19.35 -36.19
CA THR A 527 15.50 19.03 -34.96
C THR A 527 14.47 17.95 -35.23
N VAL A 528 14.22 17.10 -34.26
CA VAL A 528 13.09 16.17 -34.26
C VAL A 528 12.14 16.64 -33.17
N SER A 529 10.91 16.96 -33.56
CA SER A 529 9.84 17.41 -32.66
C SER A 529 9.02 16.20 -32.20
N TRP A 530 7.99 16.43 -31.40
CA TRP A 530 7.22 15.36 -30.77
C TRP A 530 6.24 14.71 -31.74
N GLN A 531 6.21 13.37 -31.76
CA GLN A 531 5.14 12.61 -32.40
C GLN A 531 3.95 12.50 -31.45
N VAL A 532 2.80 13.02 -31.84
CA VAL A 532 1.57 12.97 -31.04
C VAL A 532 0.48 12.35 -31.89
N LYS A 533 -0.33 11.45 -31.32
CA LYS A 533 -1.38 10.77 -32.10
C LYS A 533 -2.44 11.77 -32.55
N ASP A 534 -2.95 11.60 -33.76
CA ASP A 534 -3.96 12.50 -34.32
C ASP A 534 -5.18 12.62 -33.40
N GLY A 535 -5.67 13.86 -33.26
CA GLY A 535 -6.77 14.20 -32.35
C GLY A 535 -6.39 14.38 -30.88
N GLU A 536 -5.13 14.12 -30.47
CA GLU A 536 -4.69 14.39 -29.10
C GLU A 536 -4.40 15.88 -28.88
N LYS A 537 -4.97 16.43 -27.79
CA LYS A 537 -4.69 17.77 -27.28
C LYS A 537 -3.35 17.75 -26.54
N SER A 538 -2.45 18.63 -26.94
CA SER A 538 -1.11 18.76 -26.34
C SER A 538 -0.51 20.12 -26.67
N ASP A 539 0.25 20.67 -25.74
CA ASP A 539 1.02 21.91 -25.92
C ASP A 539 2.43 21.64 -26.50
N LEU A 540 2.75 20.37 -26.78
CA LEU A 540 4.01 19.97 -27.40
C LEU A 540 4.08 20.47 -28.85
N VAL A 541 5.27 20.93 -29.26
CA VAL A 541 5.56 21.20 -30.67
C VAL A 541 5.56 19.87 -31.41
N LYS A 542 4.56 19.71 -32.29
CA LYS A 542 4.33 18.47 -33.04
C LYS A 542 5.23 18.41 -34.28
N GLU A 543 5.81 17.25 -34.53
CA GLU A 543 6.40 16.97 -35.83
C GLU A 543 5.27 16.77 -36.85
N PRO A 544 5.34 17.38 -38.05
CA PRO A 544 4.24 17.33 -39.03
C PRO A 544 4.02 15.96 -39.66
N SER A 545 4.99 15.06 -39.55
CA SER A 545 4.98 13.74 -40.17
C SER A 545 5.78 12.77 -39.30
N THR A 546 5.40 11.49 -39.31
CA THR A 546 6.13 10.37 -38.69
C THR A 546 7.44 10.04 -39.39
N LEU A 547 7.64 10.56 -40.60
CA LEU A 547 8.90 10.56 -41.33
C LEU A 547 9.41 11.99 -41.45
N LYS A 548 10.66 12.18 -41.03
CA LYS A 548 11.44 13.40 -41.30
C LYS A 548 12.50 13.11 -42.35
N ILE A 549 12.41 13.83 -43.46
CA ILE A 549 13.42 13.84 -44.51
C ILE A 549 14.39 14.98 -44.21
N VAL A 550 15.67 14.64 -44.02
CA VAL A 550 16.74 15.62 -43.91
C VAL A 550 17.26 15.88 -45.31
N GLU A 551 16.80 16.97 -45.92
CA GLU A 551 17.20 17.37 -47.27
C GLU A 551 18.53 18.13 -47.25
N ILE A 552 19.45 17.69 -48.11
CA ILE A 552 20.81 18.21 -48.24
C ILE A 552 20.98 18.64 -49.70
N ASP A 553 20.75 19.93 -49.95
CA ASP A 553 21.13 20.58 -51.21
C ASP A 553 22.64 20.81 -51.20
N ARG A 554 23.35 19.97 -51.96
CA ARG A 554 24.80 19.95 -51.94
C ARG A 554 25.42 21.27 -52.37
N ASP A 555 24.81 21.95 -53.34
CA ASP A 555 25.41 23.13 -53.98
C ASP A 555 25.19 24.41 -53.15
N LYS A 556 24.26 24.37 -52.18
CA LYS A 556 24.00 25.48 -51.25
C LYS A 556 24.81 25.41 -49.95
N LEU A 557 25.41 24.26 -49.66
CA LEU A 557 26.14 24.07 -48.40
C LEU A 557 27.59 24.53 -48.54
N LYS A 558 28.06 25.24 -47.51
CA LYS A 558 29.45 25.66 -47.44
C LYS A 558 30.35 24.44 -47.24
N PRO A 559 31.54 24.41 -47.86
CA PRO A 559 32.58 23.46 -47.48
C PRO A 559 32.87 23.53 -45.99
N ALA A 560 33.17 22.40 -45.38
CA ALA A 560 33.66 22.35 -44.01
C ALA A 560 34.90 23.27 -43.87
N PRO A 561 35.06 23.98 -42.74
CA PRO A 561 36.27 24.75 -42.48
C PRO A 561 37.50 23.84 -42.65
N ALA A 562 38.54 24.33 -43.32
CA ALA A 562 39.78 23.58 -43.45
C ALA A 562 40.29 23.17 -42.05
N PRO A 563 40.84 21.95 -41.88
CA PRO A 563 41.43 21.53 -40.61
C PRO A 563 42.37 22.62 -40.12
N LYS A 564 42.16 23.11 -38.90
CA LYS A 564 43.06 24.08 -38.28
C LYS A 564 44.46 23.46 -38.29
N PRO A 565 45.51 24.17 -38.78
CA PRO A 565 46.87 23.64 -38.74
C PRO A 565 47.18 23.14 -37.33
N PRO A 566 47.86 22.00 -37.16
CA PRO A 566 48.25 21.53 -35.84
C PRO A 566 48.95 22.68 -35.11
N ALA A 567 48.48 22.99 -33.91
CA ALA A 567 49.10 24.01 -33.08
C ALA A 567 50.61 23.67 -32.96
N PRO A 568 51.52 24.65 -33.11
CA PRO A 568 52.94 24.42 -32.90
C PRO A 568 53.14 23.71 -31.57
N ALA A 569 53.91 22.62 -31.57
CA ALA A 569 54.30 21.94 -30.34
C ALA A 569 54.84 22.99 -29.34
N PRO A 570 54.44 22.96 -28.06
CA PRO A 570 55.00 23.86 -27.06
C PRO A 570 56.52 23.79 -27.11
N ALA A 571 57.17 24.95 -27.23
CA ALA A 571 58.61 25.03 -27.12
C ALA A 571 59.04 24.44 -25.76
N PRO A 572 60.12 23.64 -25.70
CA PRO A 572 60.60 23.08 -24.45
C PRO A 572 60.86 24.21 -23.45
N GLU A 573 60.31 24.08 -22.24
CA GLU A 573 60.51 25.06 -21.17
C GLU A 573 62.01 25.27 -20.91
N PRO A 574 62.45 26.53 -20.71
CA PRO A 574 63.82 26.81 -20.36
C PRO A 574 64.15 26.24 -18.98
N SER A 575 65.28 25.52 -18.94
CA SER A 575 65.87 24.95 -17.73
C SER A 575 65.99 26.01 -16.61
N PRO A 576 65.62 25.71 -15.35
CA PRO A 576 65.72 26.67 -14.25
C PRO A 576 67.18 27.09 -14.03
N ALA A 577 67.40 28.40 -13.93
CA ALA A 577 68.66 28.97 -13.48
C ALA A 577 68.95 28.58 -12.01
N PRO A 578 70.21 28.34 -11.64
CA PRO A 578 70.58 27.96 -10.28
C PRO A 578 70.43 29.15 -9.34
N SER A 579 69.60 28.99 -8.31
CA SER A 579 69.51 29.94 -7.20
C SER A 579 70.38 29.53 -6.00
N PRO A 580 70.84 30.49 -5.18
CA PRO A 580 72.04 30.38 -4.35
C PRO A 580 71.82 29.61 -3.03
N LYS A 581 72.92 29.08 -2.50
CA LYS A 581 73.05 28.48 -1.15
C LYS A 581 72.95 29.55 -0.03
N PRO A 582 72.73 29.15 1.24
CA PRO A 582 71.80 29.79 2.17
C PRO A 582 72.49 30.61 3.26
N ASP A 583 71.76 31.57 3.83
CA ASP A 583 72.07 32.13 5.15
C ASP A 583 71.07 31.65 6.20
N SER A 584 71.66 31.35 7.35
CA SER A 584 71.12 30.73 8.55
C SER A 584 70.19 31.67 9.33
N ASP A 585 69.41 31.04 10.21
CA ASP A 585 68.74 31.62 11.39
C ASP A 585 67.34 32.24 11.20
N ALA A 586 66.31 31.37 11.26
CA ALA A 586 65.07 31.70 11.94
C ALA A 586 64.34 30.44 12.47
N PRO A 587 63.70 30.48 13.66
CA PRO A 587 63.18 29.28 14.35
C PRO A 587 61.88 28.75 13.72
N ALA A 588 61.75 27.43 13.75
CA ALA A 588 60.68 26.65 13.13
C ALA A 588 59.26 26.91 13.73
N PRO A 589 58.25 27.18 12.88
CA PRO A 589 56.84 26.96 13.22
C PRO A 589 56.43 25.50 13.00
N ALA A 590 55.60 24.99 13.91
CA ALA A 590 55.14 23.61 14.03
C ALA A 590 54.51 22.99 12.75
N PRO A 591 54.60 21.66 12.58
CA PRO A 591 54.10 20.97 11.39
C PRO A 591 52.57 20.99 11.32
N LYS A 592 52.06 21.48 10.18
CA LYS A 592 50.66 21.34 9.77
C LYS A 592 50.46 19.90 9.25
N PRO A 593 49.50 19.11 9.75
CA PRO A 593 49.26 17.76 9.25
C PRO A 593 48.88 17.77 7.77
N SER A 594 49.46 16.85 7.01
CA SER A 594 49.12 16.59 5.61
C SER A 594 47.70 16.05 5.48
N ILE A 595 46.94 16.60 4.54
CA ILE A 595 45.67 16.03 4.11
C ILE A 595 45.99 14.87 3.17
N PRO A 596 45.60 13.62 3.48
CA PRO A 596 45.72 12.51 2.53
C PRO A 596 44.73 12.71 1.37
N PRO A 597 45.03 12.24 0.14
CA PRO A 597 44.08 12.27 -0.96
C PRO A 597 42.81 11.49 -0.57
N THR A 598 41.65 12.09 -0.85
CA THR A 598 40.34 11.47 -0.68
C THR A 598 40.26 10.16 -1.46
N PRO A 599 40.01 9.00 -0.80
CA PRO A 599 39.72 7.77 -1.51
C PRO A 599 38.31 7.83 -2.11
N THR A 600 38.19 7.46 -3.38
CA THR A 600 36.95 7.05 -4.05
C THR A 600 36.22 6.02 -3.18
N PRO A 601 34.90 6.16 -2.90
CA PRO A 601 34.18 5.16 -2.14
C PRO A 601 34.11 3.84 -2.95
N PRO A 602 34.53 2.69 -2.38
CA PRO A 602 34.26 1.40 -2.98
C PRO A 602 32.78 1.03 -2.83
N ALA A 603 32.32 0.16 -3.72
CA ALA A 603 31.01 -0.47 -3.66
C ALA A 603 30.76 -1.07 -2.27
N SER A 604 29.55 -0.87 -1.75
CA SER A 604 29.12 -1.40 -0.45
C SER A 604 28.88 -2.91 -0.54
N ASP A 605 29.96 -3.69 -0.42
CA ASP A 605 29.88 -5.09 -0.01
C ASP A 605 29.71 -5.14 1.51
N PHE A 606 28.54 -5.60 1.96
CA PHE A 606 28.22 -5.79 3.36
C PHE A 606 28.93 -7.05 3.88
N VAL A 607 30.11 -6.89 4.47
CA VAL A 607 30.77 -7.94 5.28
C VAL A 607 30.39 -7.72 6.75
N PRO A 608 29.85 -8.72 7.47
CA PRO A 608 29.47 -8.58 8.87
C PRO A 608 30.69 -8.33 9.77
N ALA A 609 30.59 -7.36 10.68
CA ALA A 609 31.58 -7.15 11.73
C ALA A 609 31.59 -8.35 12.72
N PRO A 610 32.77 -8.79 13.20
CA PRO A 610 32.89 -9.88 14.17
C PRO A 610 32.33 -9.49 15.54
N ALA A 611 31.70 -10.47 16.20
CA ALA A 611 31.06 -10.31 17.50
C ALA A 611 32.04 -9.77 18.58
N PRO A 612 31.61 -8.85 19.45
CA PRO A 612 32.44 -8.38 20.55
C PRO A 612 32.71 -9.50 21.55
N LYS A 613 34.00 -9.66 21.89
CA LYS A 613 34.48 -10.54 22.97
C LYS A 613 33.81 -10.16 24.28
N ARG A 614 33.12 -11.14 24.87
CA ARG A 614 32.55 -11.09 26.21
C ARG A 614 33.68 -11.20 27.23
N THR A 615 33.92 -10.16 28.01
CA THR A 615 34.72 -10.24 29.24
C THR A 615 33.87 -10.92 30.31
N THR A 616 34.30 -12.11 30.73
CA THR A 616 33.79 -12.86 31.87
C THR A 616 34.41 -12.31 33.15
N ASN A 617 33.58 -11.94 34.12
CA ASN A 617 33.93 -12.03 35.53
C ASN A 617 32.75 -12.68 36.28
N ASP A 618 33.11 -13.78 36.95
CA ASP A 618 32.54 -14.33 38.17
C ASP A 618 31.34 -15.31 38.15
N PRO A 619 31.28 -16.22 39.15
CA PRO A 619 31.36 -17.65 38.86
C PRO A 619 30.22 -18.46 39.49
N ALA A 620 30.34 -19.78 39.33
CA ALA A 620 29.70 -20.85 40.10
C ALA A 620 28.23 -21.17 39.77
N ARG A 621 28.05 -22.20 38.92
CA ARG A 621 27.37 -23.43 39.36
C ARG A 621 27.75 -24.62 38.47
N THR A 622 28.34 -25.61 39.11
CA THR A 622 28.58 -27.00 38.68
C THR A 622 27.32 -27.63 38.07
N ALA A 623 27.40 -28.12 36.83
CA ALA A 623 27.80 -29.48 36.42
C ALA A 623 26.66 -30.51 36.62
N ASP A 624 26.00 -30.92 35.53
CA ASP A 624 26.19 -32.25 34.92
C ASP A 624 25.11 -32.55 33.85
N THR A 625 25.59 -32.78 32.63
CA THR A 625 24.99 -33.64 31.58
C THR A 625 25.99 -34.79 31.41
N PRO A 626 25.67 -36.02 30.91
CA PRO A 626 25.02 -36.23 29.61
C PRO A 626 24.17 -37.53 29.48
N GLY A 627 23.48 -37.70 28.35
CA GLY A 627 22.92 -39.01 27.99
C GLY A 627 22.05 -39.07 26.75
N THR A 628 22.68 -39.05 25.58
CA THR A 628 22.10 -39.29 24.25
C THR A 628 21.61 -40.73 24.07
N SER A 629 20.46 -40.96 23.42
CA SER A 629 20.26 -42.09 22.47
C SER A 629 18.93 -41.99 21.72
N ALA A 630 18.96 -42.42 20.45
CA ALA A 630 17.92 -42.32 19.43
C ALA A 630 17.03 -43.60 19.36
N PRO A 631 16.32 -43.87 18.25
CA PRO A 631 14.87 -43.77 18.06
C PRO A 631 14.14 -45.12 18.16
N GLN A 632 12.85 -45.15 18.52
CA GLN A 632 11.96 -46.28 18.16
C GLN A 632 10.46 -45.98 18.23
N GLN A 633 9.73 -46.72 17.41
CA GLN A 633 8.36 -46.52 16.92
C GLN A 633 7.23 -46.78 17.93
N ALA A 634 6.15 -46.03 17.71
CA ALA A 634 4.73 -46.34 17.83
C ALA A 634 4.23 -47.29 18.95
N PHE A 635 3.46 -46.73 19.88
CA PHE A 635 2.22 -47.33 20.37
C PHE A 635 1.16 -46.26 20.64
N HIS A 636 0.00 -46.41 20.00
CA HIS A 636 -1.22 -45.67 20.29
C HIS A 636 -1.67 -45.90 21.74
N ARG A 637 -1.85 -44.83 22.51
CA ARG A 637 -2.80 -44.79 23.63
C ARG A 637 -3.37 -43.39 23.77
N THR A 638 -4.62 -43.25 23.35
CA THR A 638 -5.52 -42.14 23.63
C THR A 638 -5.76 -41.99 25.13
N MET A 639 -5.54 -40.79 25.66
CA MET A 639 -6.21 -40.22 26.83
C MET A 639 -6.17 -38.67 26.73
N PRO A 640 -7.19 -37.98 27.26
CA PRO A 640 -7.59 -36.65 26.81
C PRO A 640 -6.68 -35.56 27.37
N SER A 641 -6.17 -34.69 26.48
CA SER A 641 -5.47 -33.48 26.88
C SER A 641 -6.48 -32.41 27.30
N ALA A 642 -6.14 -31.72 28.38
CA ALA A 642 -6.90 -30.69 29.06
C ALA A 642 -7.48 -29.64 28.10
N ASP A 643 -8.74 -29.29 28.37
CA ASP A 643 -9.56 -28.35 27.62
C ASP A 643 -8.90 -26.97 27.46
N VAL A 644 -8.45 -26.70 26.24
CA VAL A 644 -8.21 -25.33 25.75
C VAL A 644 -9.56 -24.82 25.24
N LEU A 645 -10.24 -23.97 26.03
CA LEU A 645 -11.47 -23.32 25.60
C LEU A 645 -11.21 -22.39 24.40
N PRO A 646 -12.05 -22.43 23.35
CA PRO A 646 -11.91 -21.60 22.17
C PRO A 646 -12.17 -20.12 22.49
N HIS A 647 -11.32 -19.24 21.96
CA HIS A 647 -11.56 -17.81 21.95
C HIS A 647 -12.86 -17.52 21.18
N THR A 648 -13.81 -16.85 21.83
CA THR A 648 -15.20 -16.67 21.39
C THR A 648 -15.36 -15.87 20.09
N SER A 649 -14.31 -15.28 19.52
CA SER A 649 -14.33 -14.72 18.16
C SER A 649 -14.27 -15.77 17.05
N ASP A 650 -13.55 -16.87 17.27
CA ASP A 650 -13.34 -17.91 16.24
C ASP A 650 -14.52 -18.91 16.21
N ALA A 651 -15.18 -19.10 17.36
CA ALA A 651 -16.38 -19.94 17.48
C ALA A 651 -17.60 -19.31 16.79
N LEU A 652 -17.75 -17.98 16.80
CA LEU A 652 -18.87 -17.28 16.17
C LEU A 652 -18.77 -17.28 14.64
N LEU A 653 -17.56 -17.15 14.07
CA LEU A 653 -17.37 -17.27 12.62
C LEU A 653 -17.64 -18.70 12.13
N THR A 654 -17.23 -19.71 12.92
CA THR A 654 -17.46 -21.13 12.62
C THR A 654 -18.94 -21.53 12.81
N ALA A 655 -19.62 -20.99 13.83
CA ALA A 655 -21.05 -21.22 14.05
C ALA A 655 -21.93 -20.53 13.00
N CYS A 656 -21.55 -19.35 12.50
CA CYS A 656 -22.25 -18.69 11.39
C CYS A 656 -22.12 -19.45 10.06
N ILE A 657 -21.00 -20.14 9.83
CA ILE A 657 -20.81 -21.03 8.65
C ILE A 657 -21.59 -22.35 8.82
N ALA A 658 -21.71 -22.88 10.04
CA ALA A 658 -22.50 -24.08 10.32
C ALA A 658 -24.02 -23.83 10.27
N LEU A 659 -24.49 -22.64 10.69
CA LEU A 659 -25.91 -22.28 10.63
C LEU A 659 -26.39 -21.97 9.21
N THR A 660 -25.55 -21.39 8.36
CA THR A 660 -25.89 -21.14 6.94
C THR A 660 -25.94 -22.43 6.12
N THR A 661 -25.11 -23.42 6.44
CA THR A 661 -25.15 -24.75 5.79
C THR A 661 -26.33 -25.60 6.26
N ALA A 662 -26.78 -25.47 7.51
CA ALA A 662 -28.00 -26.12 7.99
C ALA A 662 -29.30 -25.54 7.39
N SER A 663 -29.35 -24.24 7.10
CA SER A 663 -30.53 -23.59 6.47
C SER A 663 -30.69 -23.91 4.97
N LEU A 664 -29.62 -24.29 4.27
CA LEU A 664 -29.67 -24.68 2.85
C LEU A 664 -30.09 -26.15 2.64
N VAL A 665 -29.83 -27.03 3.61
CA VAL A 665 -30.28 -28.44 3.55
C VAL A 665 -31.75 -28.58 3.98
N GLY A 666 -32.26 -27.72 4.85
CA GLY A 666 -33.68 -27.70 5.24
C GLY A 666 -34.65 -27.19 4.16
N SER A 667 -34.16 -26.39 3.22
CA SER A 667 -34.98 -25.78 2.16
C SER A 667 -35.09 -26.65 0.89
N GLY A 668 -34.12 -27.54 0.65
CA GLY A 668 -34.13 -28.48 -0.48
C GLY A 668 -35.03 -29.69 -0.29
N VAL A 669 -35.32 -30.08 0.96
CA VAL A 669 -36.15 -31.26 1.27
C VAL A 669 -37.66 -30.93 1.24
N MET A 670 -38.05 -29.69 1.54
CA MET A 670 -39.48 -29.28 1.48
C MET A 670 -40.01 -29.10 0.04
N ILE A 671 -39.16 -28.72 -0.92
CA ILE A 671 -39.58 -28.56 -2.33
C ILE A 671 -39.74 -29.92 -3.04
N ALA A 672 -38.98 -30.94 -2.64
CA ALA A 672 -39.14 -32.30 -3.16
C ALA A 672 -40.39 -33.01 -2.59
N VAL A 673 -40.77 -32.75 -1.33
CA VAL A 673 -41.95 -33.35 -0.70
C VAL A 673 -43.25 -32.70 -1.21
N ILE A 674 -43.26 -31.40 -1.48
CA ILE A 674 -44.44 -30.71 -2.07
C ILE A 674 -44.66 -31.11 -3.54
N SER A 675 -43.58 -31.36 -4.30
CA SER A 675 -43.68 -31.82 -5.70
C SER A 675 -44.17 -33.28 -5.82
N LEU A 676 -43.93 -34.12 -4.79
CA LEU A 676 -44.46 -35.48 -4.71
C LEU A 676 -45.91 -35.55 -4.19
N TYR A 677 -46.38 -34.53 -3.45
CA TYR A 677 -47.75 -34.47 -2.95
C TYR A 677 -48.74 -33.96 -4.01
N ILE A 678 -48.31 -33.05 -4.90
CA ILE A 678 -49.17 -32.49 -5.97
C ILE A 678 -49.37 -33.47 -7.14
N ARG A 679 -48.49 -34.47 -7.33
CA ARG A 679 -48.63 -35.53 -8.35
C ARG A 679 -49.52 -36.72 -7.96
N LYS A 680 -50.11 -36.70 -6.76
CA LYS A 680 -51.01 -37.77 -6.29
C LYS A 680 -52.49 -37.35 -6.20
N TYR A 681 -52.80 -36.09 -6.56
CA TYR A 681 -54.16 -35.54 -6.59
C TYR A 681 -54.45 -34.65 -7.82
N GLN A 682 -53.80 -34.99 -8.93
CA GLN A 682 -54.28 -34.81 -10.31
C GLN A 682 -54.09 -36.15 -11.02
#